data_AF-A0A836E6D4-F1
#
_entry.id   AF-A0A836E6D4-F1
#
_cell.length_a   1.000
_cell.length_b   1.000
_cell.length_c   1.000
_cell.angle_alpha   90.00
_cell.angle_beta   90.00
_cell.angle_gamma   90.00
#
_symmetry.space_group_name_H-M   'P 1'
#
loop_
_entity.id
_entity.type
_entity.pdbx_description
1 polymer ?
#
loop_
_entity_poly.entity_id
_entity_poly.type
_entity_poly.pdbx_seq_one_letter_code
_entity_poly.pdbx_strand_id
1 'polypeptide(L)'
;MTTSLFRMCTNFSLLRPLCDIIKSDNVRKYNFHSLFLTCTQCRHYHTTLQYFKSTSKKPNVFHQIKPKKHLPVVDVWNQMTVSELAASAGRDINDVMDAISFSDSSRRYNRNTIVEDPNILYNAVRKLGAKFKVISRSDKIEKNTQNCNVVKRPPPDESVLIKRRPVVTIMGHVDHGKTTLLDTLRNTSVVKMEFGGITQHIGAFNVTLKTGETITFLDTPGHAAFNIMRMRGAQVTDIIVIVVAADDGVMEQTIESINMANAVNVPIIVAINKIDKPEADIIRTQKMLAQQGIQVEAMGGDIQSVNISALHGTNLDTLIEAIALQAELVGLKGDPTGLVEAVVIECFTDRYRGKLATALIQRGTLRKGAYLVSGLTWAKVRAMFDHSGNPVTEAKLSDAVQIIGWKDLPTAGDEILEVENEKKARTVMRYREAEKGAQLAQEHKIAADKKHEEYLKEYKEHLAKRRARGRYAKLLIPVKNERPDDEKSKLNVVIKGDVAGSVEAILDVFNTYGSDDKCELNVIHYGVGPVTETDLQMADMFNAIIYPFNVGVMKNLQQEVNEKKISIRPYNVIYKLIDDVKNEINSKLPPVDIEEMIGEANVLQEFEITDKKKKVKVAGCRCTKGNLKKNAMYRLMREQEVLFTEREREKILKEKGLLILDHLNVMFRIELSRVKLDSTTLLYAMEDINSCNRPREEAPPEFADEWKRGT
;
A
#
# COMPACT_ATOMS: atom_id res chain seq x y z
N MET A 1 -35.77 3.89 -36.98
CA MET A 1 -34.98 4.18 -38.19
C MET A 1 -33.62 4.69 -37.74
N THR A 2 -32.61 3.83 -37.91
CA THR A 2 -31.18 4.11 -38.14
C THR A 2 -30.48 5.21 -37.32
N THR A 3 -30.02 4.86 -36.11
CA THR A 3 -28.67 5.22 -35.59
C THR A 3 -28.29 4.26 -34.45
N SER A 4 -28.05 3.00 -34.77
CA SER A 4 -27.23 2.07 -33.99
C SER A 4 -26.82 0.94 -34.94
N LEU A 5 -25.64 0.34 -34.74
CA LEU A 5 -24.94 -0.64 -35.60
C LEU A 5 -24.00 -0.01 -36.64
N PHE A 6 -22.76 0.28 -36.23
CA PHE A 6 -21.54 -0.22 -36.90
C PHE A 6 -20.32 0.10 -36.04
N ARG A 7 -20.13 -0.74 -35.01
CA ARG A 7 -18.83 -0.97 -34.39
C ARG A 7 -18.65 -2.48 -34.40
N MET A 8 -17.97 -3.01 -35.42
CA MET A 8 -17.29 -4.31 -35.39
C MET A 8 -16.51 -4.52 -36.69
N CYS A 9 -15.32 -5.12 -36.57
CA CYS A 9 -14.40 -5.55 -37.64
C CYS A 9 -13.59 -4.39 -38.25
N THR A 10 -12.27 -4.24 -38.11
CA THR A 10 -11.19 -5.23 -37.98
C THR A 10 -9.91 -4.56 -37.49
N ASN A 11 -9.17 -5.30 -36.65
CA ASN A 11 -7.77 -5.07 -36.35
C ASN A 11 -6.87 -5.44 -37.56
N PHE A 12 -5.61 -5.01 -37.47
CA PHE A 12 -4.41 -5.47 -38.20
C PHE A 12 -4.12 -4.87 -39.58
N SER A 13 -3.09 -4.02 -39.63
CA SER A 13 -1.92 -4.31 -40.47
C SER A 13 -0.68 -3.52 -40.03
N LEU A 14 0.17 -4.20 -39.28
CA LEU A 14 1.60 -3.95 -39.20
C LEU A 14 2.22 -4.19 -40.58
N LEU A 15 2.57 -3.14 -41.33
CA LEU A 15 3.60 -3.19 -42.39
C LEU A 15 4.25 -1.81 -42.57
N ARG A 16 5.13 -1.44 -41.64
CA ARG A 16 6.32 -0.65 -41.96
C ARG A 16 7.53 -1.59 -41.89
N PRO A 17 8.08 -2.05 -43.02
CA PRO A 17 9.47 -2.42 -43.06
C PRO A 17 10.31 -1.22 -43.53
N LEU A 18 11.32 -0.92 -42.73
CA LEU A 18 12.67 -0.60 -43.21
C LEU A 18 12.82 0.61 -44.14
N CYS A 19 12.96 1.78 -43.52
CA CYS A 19 14.05 2.65 -43.96
C CYS A 19 15.36 2.14 -43.34
N ASP A 20 16.41 2.31 -44.14
CA ASP A 20 17.83 2.28 -43.81
C ASP A 20 18.49 0.90 -43.73
N ILE A 21 19.32 0.60 -44.74
CA ILE A 21 20.79 0.63 -44.63
C ILE A 21 21.36 0.56 -46.07
N ILE A 22 22.08 1.60 -46.49
CA ILE A 22 23.48 1.64 -46.98
C ILE A 22 23.72 3.09 -47.44
N LYS A 23 24.37 3.87 -46.58
CA LYS A 23 25.11 5.08 -46.95
C LYS A 23 26.57 4.66 -47.10
N SER A 24 27.11 4.83 -48.30
CA SER A 24 28.53 5.02 -48.67
C SER A 24 28.58 4.81 -50.18
N ASP A 25 29.16 5.63 -51.05
CA ASP A 25 29.91 6.87 -50.94
C ASP A 25 29.90 7.51 -52.34
N ASN A 26 30.08 8.83 -52.37
CA ASN A 26 30.67 9.59 -53.48
C ASN A 26 30.01 9.52 -54.87
N VAL A 27 29.14 10.49 -55.18
CA VAL A 27 28.95 10.97 -56.56
C VAL A 27 29.23 12.46 -56.62
N ARG A 28 30.43 12.79 -57.10
CA ARG A 28 30.75 14.11 -57.65
C ARG A 28 29.88 14.35 -58.88
N LYS A 29 29.35 15.57 -58.97
CA LYS A 29 28.81 16.22 -60.17
C LYS A 29 29.68 15.91 -61.39
N TYR A 30 29.08 15.62 -62.55
CA TYR A 30 29.21 16.44 -63.76
C TYR A 30 28.27 15.98 -64.90
N ASN A 31 27.59 16.99 -65.46
CA ASN A 31 26.99 17.16 -66.79
C ASN A 31 26.92 15.99 -67.77
N PHE A 32 25.74 15.80 -68.38
CA PHE A 32 25.64 15.67 -69.84
C PHE A 32 24.40 16.38 -70.38
N HIS A 33 24.67 17.45 -71.12
CA HIS A 33 23.78 18.05 -72.11
C HIS A 33 23.79 17.15 -73.37
N SER A 34 22.74 17.31 -74.19
CA SER A 34 22.59 16.84 -75.57
C SER A 34 22.22 15.36 -75.78
N LEU A 35 21.01 15.13 -76.30
CA LEU A 35 20.81 14.71 -77.69
C LEU A 35 19.30 14.61 -77.98
N PHE A 36 18.86 15.44 -78.92
CA PHE A 36 17.56 15.40 -79.57
C PHE A 36 17.73 14.67 -80.92
N LEU A 37 16.60 14.13 -81.42
CA LEU A 37 16.30 13.64 -82.79
C LEU A 37 16.68 12.19 -83.14
N THR A 38 15.67 11.37 -83.46
CA THR A 38 15.17 11.02 -84.83
C THR A 38 14.06 9.94 -84.66
N CYS A 39 12.82 10.06 -85.14
CA CYS A 39 12.27 10.06 -86.51
C CYS A 39 11.77 8.67 -87.01
N THR A 40 10.44 8.49 -86.97
CA THR A 40 9.52 7.81 -87.94
C THR A 40 9.60 6.32 -88.31
N GLN A 41 8.40 5.78 -88.64
CA GLN A 41 8.01 4.49 -89.26
C GLN A 41 7.76 3.33 -88.26
N CYS A 42 6.62 2.63 -88.21
CA CYS A 42 5.54 2.38 -89.17
C CYS A 42 4.19 2.09 -88.46
N ARG A 43 3.11 2.31 -89.23
CA ARG A 43 1.69 2.07 -88.96
C ARG A 43 1.40 0.58 -88.68
N HIS A 44 0.36 0.28 -87.89
CA HIS A 44 -0.82 -0.55 -88.22
C HIS A 44 -1.80 -0.52 -87.00
N TYR A 45 -2.91 0.22 -87.14
CA TYR A 45 -4.14 0.10 -86.32
C TYR A 45 -4.97 -1.08 -86.91
N HIS A 46 -5.82 -1.88 -86.25
CA HIS A 46 -6.64 -1.80 -85.05
C HIS A 46 -6.92 -3.24 -84.56
N THR A 47 -7.00 -3.49 -83.25
CA THR A 47 -8.06 -4.33 -82.65
C THR A 47 -8.35 -3.84 -81.23
N THR A 48 -9.59 -3.38 -81.03
CA THR A 48 -10.14 -3.01 -79.72
C THR A 48 -10.54 -4.25 -78.93
N LEU A 49 -9.89 -4.50 -77.81
CA LEU A 49 -10.42 -5.30 -76.71
C LEU A 49 -10.76 -4.36 -75.56
N GLN A 50 -12.06 -4.06 -75.42
CA GLN A 50 -12.62 -3.46 -74.22
C GLN A 50 -12.45 -4.45 -73.06
N TYR A 51 -11.43 -4.26 -72.24
CA TYR A 51 -11.30 -4.95 -70.96
C TYR A 51 -11.01 -3.95 -69.84
N PHE A 52 -11.99 -3.86 -68.95
CA PHE A 52 -11.97 -3.36 -67.57
C PHE A 52 -11.32 -2.00 -67.30
N LYS A 53 -12.19 -1.05 -66.89
CA LYS A 53 -11.86 0.21 -66.23
C LYS A 53 -10.95 -0.05 -65.00
N SER A 54 -9.65 0.02 -65.21
CA SER A 54 -8.69 0.38 -64.17
C SER A 54 -8.53 1.90 -64.21
N THR A 55 -9.13 2.58 -63.25
CA THR A 55 -8.88 4.00 -63.02
C THR A 55 -7.42 4.16 -62.58
N SER A 56 -6.53 4.41 -63.53
CA SER A 56 -5.18 4.92 -63.25
C SER A 56 -5.32 6.35 -62.74
N LYS A 57 -5.54 6.49 -61.42
CA LYS A 57 -5.27 7.76 -60.74
C LYS A 57 -3.82 8.10 -61.05
N LYS A 58 -3.61 9.25 -61.71
CA LYS A 58 -2.29 9.84 -61.91
C LYS A 58 -1.51 9.72 -60.59
N PRO A 59 -0.25 9.24 -60.59
CA PRO A 59 0.54 9.26 -59.37
C PRO A 59 0.61 10.71 -58.90
N ASN A 60 0.09 10.98 -57.71
CA ASN A 60 0.29 12.26 -57.06
C ASN A 60 1.79 12.49 -57.02
N VAL A 61 2.26 13.45 -57.83
CA VAL A 61 3.62 13.96 -57.71
C VAL A 61 3.70 14.51 -56.29
N PHE A 62 4.34 13.77 -55.40
CA PHE A 62 4.66 14.22 -54.05
C PHE A 62 5.40 15.54 -54.21
N HIS A 63 4.73 16.66 -53.92
CA HIS A 63 5.45 17.88 -53.60
C HIS A 63 6.31 17.54 -52.40
N GLN A 64 7.63 17.49 -52.60
CA GLN A 64 8.57 17.51 -51.49
C GLN A 64 8.28 18.77 -50.69
N ILE A 65 7.60 18.61 -49.55
CA ILE A 65 7.39 19.71 -48.61
C ILE A 65 8.79 20.10 -48.15
N LYS A 66 9.28 21.27 -48.59
CA LYS A 66 10.55 21.81 -48.12
C LYS A 66 10.53 21.79 -46.58
N PRO A 67 11.59 21.28 -45.90
CA PRO A 67 11.61 21.23 -44.44
C PRO A 67 11.34 22.63 -43.89
N LYS A 68 10.34 22.76 -42.99
CA LYS A 68 10.01 24.03 -42.35
C LYS A 68 11.24 24.53 -41.59
N LYS A 69 11.74 25.73 -41.90
CA LYS A 69 12.84 26.36 -41.15
C LYS A 69 12.44 26.47 -39.68
N HIS A 70 13.24 25.91 -38.78
CA HIS A 70 13.03 26.01 -37.34
C HIS A 70 13.54 27.39 -36.87
N LEU A 71 12.62 28.33 -36.63
CA LEU A 71 12.95 29.66 -36.11
C LEU A 71 12.98 29.59 -34.58
N PRO A 72 13.94 30.25 -33.90
CA PRO A 72 13.96 30.34 -32.44
C PRO A 72 12.69 31.04 -31.92
N VAL A 73 12.20 30.61 -30.75
CA VAL A 73 11.03 31.20 -30.09
C VAL A 73 11.51 32.12 -28.98
N VAL A 74 11.04 33.37 -28.98
CA VAL A 74 11.40 34.41 -28.02
C VAL A 74 10.17 34.77 -27.20
N ASP A 75 10.33 34.81 -25.88
CA ASP A 75 9.24 35.14 -24.96
C ASP A 75 9.11 36.66 -24.81
N VAL A 76 7.93 37.21 -25.07
CA VAL A 76 7.64 38.64 -25.05
C VAL A 76 6.49 38.92 -24.08
N TRP A 77 6.63 39.92 -23.21
CA TRP A 77 5.57 40.42 -22.35
C TRP A 77 5.33 41.92 -22.60
N ASN A 78 4.21 42.45 -22.09
CA ASN A 78 3.86 43.85 -22.27
C ASN A 78 4.80 44.75 -21.44
N GLN A 79 5.16 45.92 -21.96
CA GLN A 79 6.07 46.89 -21.32
C GLN A 79 7.46 46.31 -20.99
N MET A 80 7.99 45.52 -21.92
CA MET A 80 9.34 44.95 -21.83
C MET A 80 10.41 46.03 -22.08
N THR A 81 11.52 45.97 -21.34
CA THR A 81 12.68 46.83 -21.64
C THR A 81 13.50 46.25 -22.79
N VAL A 82 14.27 47.09 -23.49
CA VAL A 82 15.15 46.60 -24.57
C VAL A 82 16.18 45.60 -24.06
N SER A 83 16.71 45.82 -22.85
CA SER A 83 17.63 44.86 -22.20
C SER A 83 16.96 43.52 -21.90
N GLU A 84 15.71 43.51 -21.46
CA GLU A 84 14.94 42.28 -21.23
C GLU A 84 14.67 41.55 -22.56
N LEU A 85 14.34 42.29 -23.63
CA LEU A 85 14.10 41.73 -24.96
C LEU A 85 15.37 41.08 -25.53
N ALA A 86 16.53 41.74 -25.37
CA ALA A 86 17.82 41.18 -25.76
C ALA A 86 18.17 39.91 -24.98
N ALA A 87 17.90 39.89 -23.67
CA ALA A 87 18.10 38.71 -22.84
C ALA A 87 17.18 37.54 -23.26
N SER A 88 15.90 37.80 -23.54
CA SER A 88 14.95 36.79 -24.01
C SER A 88 15.29 36.27 -25.42
N ALA A 89 15.83 37.13 -26.29
CA ALA A 89 16.24 36.77 -27.64
C ALA A 89 17.62 36.10 -27.73
N GLY A 90 18.45 36.17 -26.69
CA GLY A 90 19.83 35.69 -26.72
C GLY A 90 20.67 36.43 -27.77
N ARG A 91 20.44 37.74 -27.94
CA ARG A 91 21.09 38.61 -28.93
C ARG A 91 21.76 39.79 -28.24
N ASP A 92 22.70 40.42 -28.93
CA ASP A 92 23.32 41.64 -28.41
C ASP A 92 22.30 42.78 -28.37
N ILE A 93 22.48 43.70 -27.43
CA ILE A 93 21.55 44.81 -27.22
C ILE A 93 21.51 45.72 -28.45
N ASN A 94 22.64 45.91 -29.13
CA ASN A 94 22.72 46.75 -30.33
C ASN A 94 21.89 46.16 -31.49
N ASP A 95 21.93 44.84 -31.69
CA ASP A 95 21.13 44.16 -32.73
C ASP A 95 19.62 44.34 -32.51
N VAL A 96 19.20 44.30 -31.24
CA VAL A 96 17.80 44.49 -30.86
C VAL A 96 17.38 45.95 -31.02
N MET A 97 18.26 46.88 -30.65
CA MET A 97 18.06 48.32 -30.84
C MET A 97 17.93 48.69 -32.32
N ASP A 98 18.75 48.10 -33.19
CA ASP A 98 18.65 48.27 -34.62
C ASP A 98 17.32 47.70 -35.13
N ALA A 99 16.95 46.48 -34.73
CA ALA A 99 15.69 45.85 -35.12
C ALA A 99 14.45 46.67 -34.69
N ILE A 100 14.51 47.36 -33.55
CA ILE A 100 13.48 48.29 -33.07
C ILE A 100 13.51 49.59 -33.89
N SER A 101 14.69 50.14 -34.20
CA SER A 101 14.82 51.36 -34.99
C SER A 101 14.29 51.20 -36.42
N PHE A 102 14.33 49.97 -36.95
CA PHE A 102 13.71 49.62 -38.23
C PHE A 102 12.18 49.53 -38.17
N SER A 103 11.59 49.29 -37.01
CA SER A 103 10.13 49.21 -36.84
C SER A 103 9.52 50.52 -36.35
N ASP A 104 10.26 51.29 -35.55
CA ASP A 104 9.92 52.64 -35.14
C ASP A 104 11.09 53.61 -35.38
N SER A 105 10.94 54.43 -36.42
CA SER A 105 11.91 55.48 -36.76
C SER A 105 11.71 56.78 -35.98
N SER A 106 10.68 56.86 -35.11
CA SER A 106 10.26 58.10 -34.46
C SER A 106 10.94 58.34 -33.10
N ARG A 107 11.33 57.28 -32.39
CA ARG A 107 11.92 57.36 -31.03
C ARG A 107 13.36 56.83 -31.02
N ARG A 108 14.22 57.50 -30.25
CA ARG A 108 15.54 56.95 -29.87
C ARG A 108 15.36 56.10 -28.62
N TYR A 109 15.57 54.80 -28.77
CA TYR A 109 15.58 53.88 -27.65
C TYR A 109 16.95 53.90 -26.97
N ASN A 110 16.97 53.60 -25.67
CA ASN A 110 18.17 53.34 -24.88
C ASN A 110 18.01 51.97 -24.21
N ARG A 111 19.09 51.45 -23.60
CA ARG A 111 19.13 50.13 -22.94
C ARG A 111 17.95 49.88 -21.97
N ASN A 112 17.53 50.92 -21.25
CA ASN A 112 16.50 50.83 -20.21
C ASN A 112 15.15 51.44 -20.65
N THR A 113 14.98 51.78 -21.92
CA THR A 113 13.71 52.32 -22.41
C THR A 113 12.66 51.21 -22.46
N ILE A 114 11.48 51.49 -21.92
CA ILE A 114 10.33 50.59 -21.95
C ILE A 114 9.65 50.75 -23.31
N VAL A 115 9.43 49.63 -24.01
CA VAL A 115 8.65 49.63 -25.25
C VAL A 115 7.18 49.41 -24.87
N GLU A 116 6.39 50.49 -24.94
CA GLU A 116 4.97 50.48 -24.58
C GLU A 116 4.13 49.72 -25.61
N ASP A 117 4.44 49.89 -26.90
CA ASP A 117 3.65 49.33 -27.99
C ASP A 117 4.03 47.86 -28.30
N PRO A 118 3.08 46.91 -28.18
CA PRO A 118 3.36 45.49 -28.42
C PRO A 118 3.68 45.18 -29.89
N ASN A 119 3.18 45.98 -30.82
CA ASN A 119 3.44 45.81 -32.26
C ASN A 119 4.92 46.03 -32.61
N ILE A 120 5.59 46.97 -31.92
CA ILE A 120 7.01 47.26 -32.11
C ILE A 120 7.83 46.04 -31.66
N LEU A 121 7.49 45.45 -30.51
CA LEU A 121 8.11 44.23 -29.99
C LEU A 121 7.94 43.05 -30.96
N TYR A 122 6.73 42.82 -31.47
CA TYR A 122 6.47 41.72 -32.41
C TYR A 122 7.23 41.89 -33.73
N ASN A 123 7.31 43.12 -34.24
CA ASN A 123 8.03 43.42 -35.47
C ASN A 123 9.54 43.29 -35.27
N ALA A 124 10.08 43.76 -34.15
CA ALA A 124 11.50 43.58 -33.80
C ALA A 124 11.87 42.10 -33.72
N VAL A 125 11.08 41.26 -33.03
CA VAL A 125 11.33 39.81 -32.93
C VAL A 125 11.25 39.13 -34.30
N ARG A 126 10.29 39.50 -35.15
CA ARG A 126 10.19 38.98 -36.53
C ARG A 126 11.41 39.36 -37.37
N LYS A 127 11.94 40.57 -37.21
CA LYS A 127 13.14 41.07 -37.91
C LYS A 127 14.41 40.37 -37.45
N LEU A 128 14.50 40.04 -36.16
CA LEU A 128 15.56 39.19 -35.59
C LEU A 128 15.49 37.73 -36.07
N GLY A 129 14.50 37.37 -36.89
CA GLY A 129 14.34 36.02 -37.44
C GLY A 129 13.80 35.02 -36.42
N ALA A 130 13.06 35.50 -35.41
CA ALA A 130 12.48 34.67 -34.37
C ALA A 130 10.94 34.71 -34.42
N LYS A 131 10.31 33.69 -33.81
CA LYS A 131 8.87 33.70 -33.50
C LYS A 131 8.68 34.21 -32.08
N PHE A 132 7.69 35.05 -31.84
CA PHE A 132 7.38 35.49 -30.49
C PHE A 132 6.33 34.57 -29.84
N LYS A 133 6.45 34.37 -28.52
CA LYS A 133 5.44 33.77 -27.66
C LYS A 133 5.08 34.80 -26.60
N VAL A 134 3.81 35.17 -26.50
CA VAL A 134 3.37 36.16 -25.52
C VAL A 134 3.20 35.49 -24.16
N ILE A 135 3.87 36.00 -23.13
CA ILE A 135 3.79 35.51 -21.74
C ILE A 135 3.39 36.69 -20.84
N SER A 136 2.67 36.44 -19.75
CA SER A 136 2.49 37.43 -18.67
C SER A 136 3.83 37.72 -18.02
N ARG A 137 4.15 39.00 -17.76
CA ARG A 137 5.37 39.39 -17.03
C ARG A 137 5.50 38.49 -15.81
N SER A 138 6.55 37.70 -15.78
CA SER A 138 6.87 36.88 -14.63
C SER A 138 7.40 37.81 -13.55
N ASP A 139 6.48 38.49 -12.88
CA ASP A 139 6.69 38.90 -11.52
C ASP A 139 6.84 37.59 -10.73
N LYS A 140 8.03 36.98 -10.83
CA LYS A 140 8.64 36.36 -9.68
C LYS A 140 8.91 37.51 -8.70
N ILE A 141 7.83 38.07 -8.15
CA ILE A 141 7.79 38.25 -6.72
C ILE A 141 8.03 36.82 -6.26
N GLU A 142 9.30 36.49 -5.98
CA GLU A 142 9.62 35.59 -4.90
C GLU A 142 8.81 36.16 -3.75
N LYS A 143 7.53 35.75 -3.65
CA LYS A 143 6.74 36.01 -2.47
C LYS A 143 7.62 35.37 -1.44
N ASN A 144 8.30 36.20 -0.65
CA ASN A 144 9.16 35.77 0.42
C ASN A 144 8.50 34.51 0.97
N THR A 145 9.05 33.35 0.62
CA THR A 145 8.67 32.06 1.17
C THR A 145 9.26 32.03 2.57
N GLN A 146 9.05 33.12 3.32
CA GLN A 146 9.09 33.14 4.75
C GLN A 146 8.21 31.99 5.16
N ASN A 147 8.87 31.01 5.76
CA ASN A 147 8.35 29.74 6.16
C ASN A 147 7.00 29.95 6.86
N CYS A 148 5.90 29.81 6.12
CA CYS A 148 4.55 30.14 6.59
C CYS A 148 4.02 29.09 7.57
N ASN A 149 4.83 28.06 7.84
CA ASN A 149 4.47 26.94 8.67
C ASN A 149 4.38 27.36 10.14
N VAL A 150 3.51 26.68 10.87
CA VAL A 150 3.39 26.81 12.32
C VAL A 150 4.28 25.74 12.93
N VAL A 151 5.19 26.19 13.79
CA VAL A 151 6.17 25.36 14.49
C VAL A 151 5.89 25.48 16.00
N LYS A 152 6.30 24.46 16.78
CA LYS A 152 6.26 24.54 18.24
C LYS A 152 6.95 25.80 18.75
N ARG A 153 6.40 26.37 19.81
CA ARG A 153 7.06 27.50 20.46
C ARG A 153 8.33 27.03 21.16
N PRO A 154 9.31 27.94 21.32
CA PRO A 154 10.45 27.65 22.19
C PRO A 154 9.98 27.33 23.62
N PRO A 155 10.85 26.66 24.41
CA PRO A 155 10.56 26.38 25.82
C PRO A 155 10.13 27.66 26.56
N PRO A 156 9.10 27.59 27.42
CA PRO A 156 8.65 28.73 28.21
C PRO A 156 9.71 29.15 29.24
N ASP A 157 9.69 30.43 29.60
CA ASP A 157 10.47 30.95 30.72
C ASP A 157 9.98 30.35 32.06
N GLU A 158 10.91 30.12 32.99
CA GLU A 158 10.61 29.46 34.26
C GLU A 158 9.62 30.22 35.14
N SER A 159 9.48 31.54 34.96
CA SER A 159 8.55 32.38 35.73
C SER A 159 7.08 32.12 35.41
N VAL A 160 6.77 31.58 34.22
CA VAL A 160 5.39 31.33 33.76
C VAL A 160 4.93 29.89 34.08
N LEU A 161 5.88 29.01 34.37
CA LEU A 161 5.65 27.59 34.60
C LEU A 161 4.89 27.34 35.91
N ILE A 162 3.74 26.66 35.81
CA ILE A 162 2.97 26.19 36.96
C ILE A 162 3.11 24.67 37.11
N LYS A 163 2.91 24.14 38.33
CA LYS A 163 2.79 22.68 38.56
C LYS A 163 1.65 22.15 37.69
N ARG A 164 1.93 21.16 36.84
CA ARG A 164 0.91 20.47 36.04
C ARG A 164 0.65 19.07 36.60
N ARG A 165 -0.53 18.54 36.34
CA ARG A 165 -0.84 17.16 36.72
C ARG A 165 -0.07 16.15 35.86
N PRO A 166 0.31 15.00 36.44
CA PRO A 166 0.97 13.93 35.70
C PRO A 166 0.01 13.23 34.75
N VAL A 167 0.52 12.86 33.58
CA VAL A 167 -0.14 11.98 32.63
C VAL A 167 0.52 10.62 32.69
N VAL A 168 -0.26 9.57 32.97
CA VAL A 168 0.22 8.24 33.32
C VAL A 168 -0.32 7.21 32.36
N THR A 169 0.55 6.45 31.68
CA THR A 169 0.12 5.31 30.85
C THR A 169 0.22 4.03 31.65
N ILE A 170 -0.80 3.17 31.57
CA ILE A 170 -0.73 1.81 32.11
C ILE A 170 -0.38 0.82 30.99
N MET A 171 0.70 0.07 31.18
CA MET A 171 1.22 -0.94 30.25
C MET A 171 1.37 -2.31 30.92
N GLY A 172 1.58 -3.36 30.13
CA GLY A 172 1.74 -4.74 30.62
C GLY A 172 1.13 -5.77 29.68
N HIS A 173 1.27 -7.04 30.03
CA HIS A 173 0.74 -8.17 29.24
C HIS A 173 -0.81 -8.24 29.26
N VAL A 174 -1.38 -8.96 28.30
CA VAL A 174 -2.79 -9.36 28.31
C VAL A 174 -3.10 -10.15 29.61
N ASP A 175 -4.31 -10.00 30.16
CA ASP A 175 -4.77 -10.67 31.38
C ASP A 175 -4.00 -10.39 32.69
N HIS A 176 -3.06 -9.44 32.68
CA HIS A 176 -2.44 -8.93 33.91
C HIS A 176 -3.35 -7.98 34.71
N GLY A 177 -4.59 -7.76 34.26
CA GLY A 177 -5.59 -6.96 34.98
C GLY A 177 -5.45 -5.45 34.82
N LYS A 178 -4.87 -4.96 33.71
CA LYS A 178 -4.76 -3.52 33.39
C LYS A 178 -6.14 -2.84 33.35
N THR A 179 -7.07 -3.37 32.57
CA THR A 179 -8.40 -2.80 32.44
C THR A 179 -9.18 -2.91 33.75
N THR A 180 -8.99 -3.99 34.51
CA THR A 180 -9.57 -4.14 35.86
C THR A 180 -9.04 -3.08 36.82
N LEU A 181 -7.73 -2.80 36.81
CA LEU A 181 -7.12 -1.73 37.60
C LEU A 181 -7.73 -0.38 37.26
N LEU A 182 -7.87 -0.08 35.97
CA LEU A 182 -8.46 1.17 35.50
C LEU A 182 -9.96 1.28 35.84
N ASP A 183 -10.71 0.17 35.75
CA ASP A 183 -12.12 0.11 36.15
C ASP A 183 -12.30 0.43 37.63
N THR A 184 -11.47 -0.17 38.50
CA THR A 184 -11.51 0.10 39.94
C THR A 184 -11.13 1.56 40.23
N LEU A 185 -10.15 2.12 39.52
CA LEU A 185 -9.79 3.55 39.63
C LEU A 185 -10.89 4.50 39.14
N ARG A 186 -11.68 4.09 38.14
CA ARG A 186 -12.80 4.86 37.59
C ARG A 186 -14.10 4.71 38.39
N ASN A 187 -14.20 3.73 39.29
CA ASN A 187 -15.47 3.24 39.84
C ASN A 187 -16.48 2.85 38.73
N THR A 188 -15.99 2.32 37.61
CA THR A 188 -16.81 1.87 36.48
C THR A 188 -16.53 0.41 36.15
N SER A 189 -17.35 -0.21 35.29
CA SER A 189 -17.11 -1.58 34.80
C SER A 189 -17.11 -1.62 33.27
N VAL A 190 -16.06 -1.05 32.67
CA VAL A 190 -15.84 -1.00 31.22
C VAL A 190 -15.56 -2.39 30.66
N VAL A 191 -14.88 -3.28 31.41
CA VAL A 191 -14.56 -4.65 30.96
C VAL A 191 -15.80 -5.45 30.52
N LYS A 192 -16.96 -5.21 31.14
CA LYS A 192 -18.21 -5.90 30.78
C LYS A 192 -18.88 -5.34 29.52
N MET A 193 -18.57 -4.10 29.16
CA MET A 193 -19.14 -3.40 28.00
C MET A 193 -18.30 -3.57 26.74
N GLU A 194 -16.99 -3.82 26.87
CA GLU A 194 -16.08 -4.00 25.74
C GLU A 194 -16.24 -5.36 25.05
N PHE A 195 -16.23 -5.34 23.72
CA PHE A 195 -16.35 -6.56 22.92
C PHE A 195 -15.13 -7.46 23.09
N GLY A 196 -15.37 -8.71 23.46
CA GLY A 196 -14.31 -9.71 23.69
C GLY A 196 -13.58 -9.55 25.02
N GLY A 197 -14.05 -8.67 25.92
CA GLY A 197 -13.44 -8.45 27.24
C GLY A 197 -12.03 -7.86 27.19
N ILE A 198 -11.66 -7.24 26.07
CA ILE A 198 -10.35 -6.61 25.85
C ILE A 198 -10.50 -5.14 25.49
N THR A 199 -9.57 -4.32 25.97
CA THR A 199 -9.46 -2.92 25.58
C THR A 199 -8.82 -2.83 24.20
N GLN A 200 -9.48 -2.12 23.28
CA GLN A 200 -9.08 -1.99 21.88
C GLN A 200 -8.82 -0.53 21.45
N HIS A 201 -9.20 0.44 22.30
CA HIS A 201 -9.06 1.87 22.04
C HIS A 201 -8.17 2.51 23.10
N ILE A 202 -7.54 3.64 22.75
CA ILE A 202 -6.81 4.42 23.75
C ILE A 202 -7.79 5.34 24.47
N GLY A 203 -8.12 5.00 25.71
CA GLY A 203 -8.96 5.81 26.58
C GLY A 203 -8.14 6.80 27.40
N ALA A 204 -8.65 8.01 27.62
CA ALA A 204 -8.06 8.96 28.56
C ALA A 204 -9.12 9.40 29.56
N PHE A 205 -8.76 9.44 30.84
CA PHE A 205 -9.69 9.84 31.91
C PHE A 205 -8.93 10.42 33.10
N ASN A 206 -9.64 11.20 33.92
CA ASN A 206 -9.07 11.87 35.08
C ASN A 206 -9.53 11.18 36.37
N VAL A 207 -8.60 10.98 37.30
CA VAL A 207 -8.86 10.49 38.66
C VAL A 207 -8.49 11.58 39.66
N THR A 208 -9.45 12.03 40.45
CA THR A 208 -9.25 12.93 41.59
C THR A 208 -8.86 12.12 42.84
N LEU A 209 -7.70 12.42 43.40
CA LEU A 209 -7.25 11.95 44.71
C LEU A 209 -8.07 12.57 45.85
N LYS A 210 -8.04 11.92 47.02
CA LYS A 210 -8.58 12.47 48.27
C LYS A 210 -7.89 13.78 48.68
N THR A 211 -6.63 13.96 48.28
CA THR A 211 -5.84 15.18 48.49
C THR A 211 -6.30 16.35 47.62
N GLY A 212 -7.16 16.11 46.62
CA GLY A 212 -7.62 17.11 45.66
C GLY A 212 -6.75 17.21 44.40
N GLU A 213 -5.61 16.53 44.35
CA GLU A 213 -4.82 16.43 43.12
C GLU A 213 -5.51 15.52 42.09
N THR A 214 -5.31 15.82 40.81
CA THR A 214 -5.88 15.04 39.71
C THR A 214 -4.78 14.36 38.92
N ILE A 215 -4.97 13.12 38.51
CA ILE A 215 -4.05 12.38 37.64
C ILE A 215 -4.80 12.00 36.36
N THR A 216 -4.15 12.19 35.21
CA THR A 216 -4.72 11.79 33.92
C THR A 216 -4.14 10.44 33.52
N PHE A 217 -5.00 9.44 33.39
CA PHE A 217 -4.59 8.09 32.99
C PHE A 217 -4.88 7.86 31.51
N LEU A 218 -3.91 7.27 30.81
CA LEU A 218 -4.05 6.73 29.47
C LEU A 218 -4.12 5.20 29.55
N ASP A 219 -5.21 4.67 29.02
CA ASP A 219 -5.48 3.24 28.89
C ASP A 219 -4.92 2.76 27.57
N THR A 220 -3.99 1.80 27.59
CA THR A 220 -3.42 1.25 26.35
C THR A 220 -3.71 -0.25 26.21
N PRO A 221 -4.05 -0.70 24.99
CA PRO A 221 -4.31 -2.12 24.74
C PRO A 221 -3.04 -2.97 24.92
N GLY A 222 -3.21 -4.15 25.51
CA GLY A 222 -2.11 -5.06 25.84
C GLY A 222 -1.59 -5.93 24.71
N HIS A 223 -2.37 -6.13 23.65
CA HIS A 223 -2.02 -7.14 22.65
C HIS A 223 -0.91 -6.67 21.70
N ALA A 224 -0.05 -7.60 21.24
CA ALA A 224 1.06 -7.33 20.33
C ALA A 224 0.67 -6.56 19.05
N ALA A 225 -0.52 -6.81 18.51
CA ALA A 225 -1.06 -6.10 17.34
C ALA A 225 -1.20 -4.57 17.53
N PHE A 226 -1.17 -4.07 18.77
CA PHE A 226 -1.35 -2.65 19.09
C PHE A 226 -0.04 -1.95 19.52
N ASN A 227 1.10 -2.40 19.00
CA ASN A 227 2.43 -1.82 19.31
C ASN A 227 2.49 -0.31 19.07
N ILE A 228 1.96 0.15 17.93
CA ILE A 228 1.92 1.58 17.56
C ILE A 228 1.15 2.40 18.60
N MET A 229 0.02 1.86 19.09
CA MET A 229 -0.79 2.52 20.12
C MET A 229 -0.05 2.62 21.46
N ARG A 230 0.64 1.56 21.88
CA ARG A 230 1.45 1.58 23.11
C ARG A 230 2.58 2.59 23.02
N MET A 231 3.29 2.62 21.89
CA MET A 231 4.37 3.59 21.65
C MET A 231 3.85 5.03 21.69
N ARG A 232 2.67 5.30 21.10
CA ARG A 232 2.00 6.60 21.18
C ARG A 232 1.67 6.97 22.63
N GLY A 233 1.15 6.03 23.42
CA GLY A 233 0.91 6.23 24.85
C GLY A 233 2.19 6.62 25.59
N ALA A 234 3.27 5.85 25.41
CA ALA A 234 4.57 6.12 26.04
C ALA A 234 5.11 7.52 25.73
N GLN A 235 5.07 7.95 24.46
CA GLN A 235 5.59 9.26 24.02
C GLN A 235 4.87 10.46 24.64
N VAL A 236 3.60 10.28 25.00
CA VAL A 236 2.73 11.36 25.46
C VAL A 236 2.74 11.48 26.99
N THR A 237 3.18 10.44 27.70
CA THR A 237 3.09 10.38 29.16
C THR A 237 4.36 10.73 29.90
N ASP A 238 4.15 11.23 31.12
CA ASP A 238 5.20 11.65 32.03
C ASP A 238 5.70 10.49 32.89
N ILE A 239 4.84 9.48 33.16
CA ILE A 239 5.13 8.30 33.99
C ILE A 239 4.46 7.08 33.35
N ILE A 240 5.13 5.93 33.37
CA ILE A 240 4.57 4.66 32.91
C ILE A 240 4.41 3.70 34.10
N VAL A 241 3.22 3.15 34.26
CA VAL A 241 2.94 2.08 35.24
C VAL A 241 2.92 0.75 34.50
N ILE A 242 3.85 -0.14 34.82
CA ILE A 242 3.92 -1.50 34.27
C ILE A 242 3.22 -2.45 35.22
N VAL A 243 2.13 -3.05 34.75
CA VAL A 243 1.34 -4.03 35.50
C VAL A 243 1.85 -5.44 35.19
N VAL A 244 2.31 -6.12 36.24
CA VAL A 244 2.82 -7.50 36.16
C VAL A 244 2.03 -8.36 37.12
N ALA A 245 1.43 -9.45 36.64
CA ALA A 245 0.69 -10.32 37.53
C ALA A 245 1.64 -11.22 38.34
N ALA A 246 1.35 -11.40 39.62
CA ALA A 246 2.18 -12.17 40.54
C ALA A 246 2.13 -13.70 40.30
N ASP A 247 1.08 -14.19 39.63
CA ASP A 247 0.92 -15.59 39.21
C ASP A 247 1.77 -15.90 37.96
N ASP A 248 1.74 -15.01 36.97
CA ASP A 248 2.39 -15.21 35.67
C ASP A 248 3.87 -14.77 35.69
N GLY A 249 4.16 -13.60 36.27
CA GLY A 249 5.46 -12.95 36.23
C GLY A 249 5.71 -12.15 34.93
N VAL A 250 6.97 -12.01 34.53
CA VAL A 250 7.36 -11.21 33.35
C VAL A 250 7.17 -12.02 32.08
N MET A 251 6.36 -11.49 31.15
CA MET A 251 6.05 -12.06 29.83
C MET A 251 6.61 -11.19 28.69
N GLU A 252 6.55 -11.69 27.46
CA GLU A 252 7.11 -11.02 26.26
C GLU A 252 6.58 -9.58 26.08
N GLN A 253 5.26 -9.38 26.19
CA GLN A 253 4.65 -8.03 26.08
C GLN A 253 5.07 -7.10 27.23
N THR A 254 5.39 -7.65 28.40
CA THR A 254 5.95 -6.87 29.50
C THR A 254 7.36 -6.40 29.11
N ILE A 255 8.19 -7.28 28.54
CA ILE A 255 9.54 -6.92 28.04
C ILE A 255 9.45 -5.82 26.98
N GLU A 256 8.51 -5.94 26.03
CA GLU A 256 8.26 -4.89 25.05
C GLU A 256 7.88 -3.56 25.71
N SER A 257 7.02 -3.58 26.72
CA SER A 257 6.60 -2.38 27.45
C SER A 257 7.79 -1.72 28.17
N ILE A 258 8.69 -2.52 28.74
CA ILE A 258 9.94 -2.05 29.37
C ILE A 258 10.84 -1.40 28.30
N ASN A 259 11.01 -2.05 27.15
CA ASN A 259 11.81 -1.52 26.05
C ASN A 259 11.25 -0.20 25.51
N MET A 260 9.92 -0.08 25.40
CA MET A 260 9.26 1.17 24.99
C MET A 260 9.50 2.29 26.00
N ALA A 261 9.35 2.02 27.30
CA ALA A 261 9.59 3.00 28.35
C ALA A 261 11.05 3.49 28.36
N ASN A 262 12.00 2.56 28.22
CA ASN A 262 13.43 2.88 28.12
C ASN A 262 13.76 3.68 26.85
N ALA A 263 13.13 3.37 25.71
CA ALA A 263 13.35 4.08 24.45
C ALA A 263 12.87 5.54 24.50
N VAL A 264 11.79 5.83 25.22
CA VAL A 264 11.25 7.19 25.42
C VAL A 264 11.89 7.90 26.62
N ASN A 265 12.65 7.17 27.45
CA ASN A 265 13.27 7.66 28.68
C ASN A 265 12.25 8.23 29.69
N VAL A 266 11.17 7.48 29.92
CA VAL A 266 10.10 7.84 30.85
C VAL A 266 10.24 7.04 32.15
N PRO A 267 10.12 7.66 33.34
CA PRO A 267 10.16 6.96 34.62
C PRO A 267 9.11 5.84 34.72
N ILE A 268 9.54 4.71 35.27
CA ILE A 268 8.74 3.49 35.40
C ILE A 268 8.34 3.28 36.86
N ILE A 269 7.07 2.91 37.08
CA ILE A 269 6.58 2.35 38.35
C ILE A 269 6.05 0.95 38.07
N VAL A 270 6.37 -0.02 38.92
CA VAL A 270 5.90 -1.40 38.77
C VAL A 270 4.72 -1.65 39.71
N ALA A 271 3.60 -2.10 39.16
CA ALA A 271 2.46 -2.57 39.92
C ALA A 271 2.37 -4.11 39.82
N ILE A 272 2.67 -4.81 40.91
CA ILE A 272 2.55 -6.27 40.99
C ILE A 272 1.10 -6.61 41.36
N ASN A 273 0.34 -7.13 40.40
CA ASN A 273 -1.10 -7.37 40.53
C ASN A 273 -1.44 -8.83 40.90
N LYS A 274 -2.70 -9.09 41.25
CA LYS A 274 -3.26 -10.41 41.60
C LYS A 274 -2.67 -11.03 42.88
N ILE A 275 -2.32 -10.21 43.88
CA ILE A 275 -1.83 -10.71 45.19
C ILE A 275 -2.88 -11.47 45.99
N ASP A 276 -4.14 -11.40 45.58
CA ASP A 276 -5.27 -12.13 46.15
C ASP A 276 -5.27 -13.63 45.80
N LYS A 277 -4.58 -14.01 44.73
CA LYS A 277 -4.50 -15.42 44.33
C LYS A 277 -3.56 -16.20 45.25
N PRO A 278 -3.90 -17.45 45.59
CA PRO A 278 -3.02 -18.30 46.42
C PRO A 278 -1.72 -18.68 45.71
N GLU A 279 -1.70 -18.64 44.38
CA GLU A 279 -0.52 -18.94 43.54
C GLU A 279 0.39 -17.72 43.33
N ALA A 280 0.07 -16.57 43.92
CA ALA A 280 0.83 -15.33 43.73
C ALA A 280 2.23 -15.43 44.36
N ASP A 281 3.28 -15.26 43.53
CA ASP A 281 4.67 -15.22 43.97
C ASP A 281 5.33 -13.88 43.62
N ILE A 282 5.32 -12.99 44.60
CA ILE A 282 5.88 -11.63 44.50
C ILE A 282 7.41 -11.69 44.35
N ILE A 283 8.08 -12.57 45.11
CA ILE A 283 9.55 -12.64 45.14
C ILE A 283 10.07 -13.17 43.80
N ARG A 284 9.41 -14.18 43.22
CA ARG A 284 9.73 -14.65 41.87
C ARG A 284 9.57 -13.55 40.84
N THR A 285 8.46 -12.81 40.89
CA THR A 285 8.19 -11.72 39.94
C THR A 285 9.25 -10.62 40.02
N GLN A 286 9.64 -10.22 41.23
CA GLN A 286 10.71 -9.24 41.46
C GLN A 286 12.06 -9.71 40.91
N LYS A 287 12.41 -11.00 41.09
CA LYS A 287 13.64 -11.58 40.51
C LYS A 287 13.60 -11.57 38.98
N MET A 288 12.47 -11.89 38.36
CA MET A 288 12.32 -11.85 36.91
C MET A 288 12.44 -10.42 36.36
N LEU A 289 11.91 -9.42 37.07
CA LEU A 289 12.09 -8.01 36.72
C LEU A 289 13.56 -7.58 36.79
N ALA A 290 14.27 -8.00 37.83
CA ALA A 290 15.70 -7.73 37.99
C ALA A 290 16.53 -8.33 36.84
N GLN A 291 16.16 -9.51 36.33
CA GLN A 291 16.80 -10.12 35.15
C GLN A 291 16.61 -9.28 33.87
N GLN A 292 15.51 -8.54 33.76
CA GLN A 292 15.24 -7.63 32.64
C GLN A 292 15.75 -6.21 32.88
N GLY A 293 16.60 -6.00 33.90
CA GLY A 293 17.19 -4.70 34.21
C GLY A 293 16.32 -3.77 35.05
N ILE A 294 15.16 -4.23 35.54
CA ILE A 294 14.30 -3.47 36.45
C ILE A 294 14.62 -3.87 37.89
N GLN A 295 15.44 -3.06 38.55
CA GLN A 295 15.76 -3.24 39.97
C GLN A 295 14.71 -2.53 40.83
N VAL A 296 13.89 -3.31 41.51
CA VAL A 296 12.83 -2.80 42.38
C VAL A 296 13.36 -2.33 43.73
N GLU A 297 12.69 -1.35 44.34
CA GLU A 297 13.03 -0.77 45.65
C GLU A 297 13.13 -1.81 46.77
N ALA A 298 12.23 -2.80 46.77
CA ALA A 298 12.25 -3.90 47.74
C ALA A 298 13.55 -4.76 47.69
N MET A 299 14.27 -4.70 46.57
CA MET A 299 15.57 -5.36 46.38
C MET A 299 16.75 -4.38 46.40
N GLY A 300 16.52 -3.14 46.83
CA GLY A 300 17.54 -2.08 46.91
C GLY A 300 17.78 -1.32 45.60
N GLY A 301 16.86 -1.39 44.64
CA GLY A 301 16.91 -0.62 43.39
C GLY A 301 16.17 0.71 43.45
N ASP A 302 16.16 1.43 42.32
CA ASP A 302 15.56 2.77 42.22
C ASP A 302 14.08 2.75 41.82
N ILE A 303 13.58 1.63 41.27
CA ILE A 303 12.23 1.56 40.69
C ILE A 303 11.22 1.20 41.77
N GLN A 304 10.24 2.08 41.99
CA GLN A 304 9.15 1.85 42.95
C GLN A 304 8.31 0.63 42.53
N SER A 305 8.06 -0.27 43.48
CA SER A 305 7.21 -1.45 43.28
C SER A 305 6.07 -1.47 44.29
N VAL A 306 4.82 -1.49 43.82
CA VAL A 306 3.63 -1.56 44.67
C VAL A 306 2.87 -2.85 44.41
N ASN A 307 2.60 -3.59 45.48
CA ASN A 307 1.85 -4.84 45.44
C ASN A 307 0.35 -4.54 45.57
N ILE A 308 -0.45 -4.88 44.56
CA ILE A 308 -1.87 -4.52 44.46
C ILE A 308 -2.77 -5.72 44.17
N SER A 309 -4.04 -5.62 44.58
CA SER A 309 -5.12 -6.44 44.01
C SER A 309 -6.12 -5.51 43.33
N ALA A 310 -6.14 -5.52 42.00
CA ALA A 310 -7.09 -4.72 41.22
C ALA A 310 -8.56 -5.12 41.47
N LEU A 311 -8.82 -6.41 41.76
CA LEU A 311 -10.17 -6.93 41.98
C LEU A 311 -10.76 -6.47 43.33
N HIS A 312 -9.95 -6.56 44.39
CA HIS A 312 -10.36 -6.17 45.74
C HIS A 312 -10.09 -4.70 46.06
N GLY A 313 -9.39 -3.99 45.17
CA GLY A 313 -8.97 -2.61 45.38
C GLY A 313 -7.93 -2.44 46.50
N THR A 314 -7.16 -3.49 46.82
CA THR A 314 -6.13 -3.40 47.87
C THR A 314 -4.92 -2.64 47.35
N ASN A 315 -4.37 -1.76 48.19
CA ASN A 315 -3.16 -0.96 47.92
C ASN A 315 -3.25 -0.05 46.66
N LEU A 316 -4.46 0.28 46.22
CA LEU A 316 -4.64 1.26 45.14
C LEU A 316 -4.28 2.66 45.60
N ASP A 317 -4.70 3.06 46.81
CA ASP A 317 -4.34 4.36 47.38
C ASP A 317 -2.81 4.53 47.45
N THR A 318 -2.07 3.49 47.85
CA THR A 318 -0.59 3.53 47.90
C THR A 318 0.03 3.61 46.50
N LEU A 319 -0.57 2.99 45.48
CA LEU A 319 -0.11 3.14 44.10
C LEU A 319 -0.29 4.58 43.61
N ILE A 320 -1.43 5.20 43.92
CA ILE A 320 -1.69 6.58 43.50
C ILE A 320 -0.77 7.56 44.25
N GLU A 321 -0.52 7.34 45.54
CA GLU A 321 0.47 8.10 46.32
C GLU A 321 1.89 7.95 45.76
N ALA A 322 2.30 6.75 45.35
CA ALA A 322 3.59 6.52 44.69
C ALA A 322 3.71 7.29 43.36
N ILE A 323 2.65 7.27 42.54
CA ILE A 323 2.58 8.06 41.30
C ILE A 323 2.69 9.57 41.59
N ALA A 324 1.98 10.06 42.61
CA ALA A 324 2.03 11.47 42.99
C ALA A 324 3.44 11.86 43.45
N LEU A 325 4.08 11.05 44.30
CA LEU A 325 5.45 11.26 44.76
C LEU A 325 6.45 11.26 43.60
N GLN A 326 6.32 10.31 42.67
CA GLN A 326 7.16 10.27 41.48
C GLN A 326 6.98 11.52 40.60
N ALA A 327 5.75 12.02 40.47
CA ALA A 327 5.47 13.26 39.73
C ALA A 327 6.11 14.49 40.38
N GLU A 328 6.20 14.53 41.71
CA GLU A 328 6.89 15.59 42.45
C GLU A 328 8.41 15.52 42.27
N LEU A 329 9.00 14.32 42.29
CA LEU A 329 10.43 14.12 42.03
C LEU A 329 10.83 14.58 40.62
N VAL A 330 9.99 14.31 39.61
CA VAL A 330 10.22 14.76 38.23
C VAL A 330 10.06 16.28 38.09
N GLY A 331 9.30 16.92 38.98
CA GLY A 331 9.09 18.37 38.96
C GLY A 331 8.26 18.83 37.76
N LEU A 332 7.13 18.15 37.50
CA LEU A 332 6.29 18.42 36.33
C LEU A 332 5.73 19.85 36.32
N LYS A 333 6.14 20.61 35.30
CA LYS A 333 5.73 21.98 35.06
C LYS A 333 5.13 22.14 33.67
N GLY A 334 4.27 23.14 33.50
CA GLY A 334 3.73 23.52 32.20
C GLY A 334 3.27 24.97 32.14
N ASP A 335 3.20 25.51 30.94
CA ASP A 335 2.76 26.89 30.68
C ASP A 335 1.25 26.91 30.34
N PRO A 336 0.41 27.57 31.17
CA PRO A 336 -1.03 27.69 30.92
C PRO A 336 -1.38 28.78 29.91
N THR A 337 -0.42 29.65 29.58
CA THR A 337 -0.62 30.86 28.80
C THR A 337 -0.25 30.69 27.32
N GLY A 338 -0.82 31.57 26.51
CA GLY A 338 -0.62 31.60 25.06
C GLY A 338 -1.43 30.55 24.30
N LEU A 339 -0.98 30.28 23.08
CA LEU A 339 -1.64 29.35 22.14
C LEU A 339 -1.58 27.91 22.66
N VAL A 340 -2.44 27.05 22.15
CA VAL A 340 -2.46 25.64 22.55
C VAL A 340 -1.49 24.81 21.73
N GLU A 341 -0.77 23.94 22.44
CA GLU A 341 -0.06 22.79 21.87
C GLU A 341 -0.64 21.53 22.51
N ALA A 342 -1.06 20.59 21.67
CA ALA A 342 -1.68 19.36 22.09
C ALA A 342 -1.24 18.20 21.19
N VAL A 343 -1.49 16.97 21.60
CA VAL A 343 -1.23 15.76 20.80
C VAL A 343 -2.52 14.99 20.60
N VAL A 344 -2.76 14.52 19.38
CA VAL A 344 -3.89 13.64 19.06
C VAL A 344 -3.64 12.27 19.66
N ILE A 345 -4.51 11.82 20.56
CA ILE A 345 -4.48 10.45 21.08
C ILE A 345 -5.17 9.51 20.08
N GLU A 346 -6.40 9.85 19.69
CA GLU A 346 -7.25 9.00 18.87
C GLU A 346 -8.25 9.83 18.06
N CYS A 347 -8.66 9.31 16.89
CA CYS A 347 -9.59 9.96 15.97
C CYS A 347 -10.68 9.00 15.56
N PHE A 348 -11.93 9.47 15.50
CA PHE A 348 -13.06 8.69 15.03
C PHE A 348 -14.13 9.56 14.36
N THR A 349 -15.03 8.93 13.63
CA THR A 349 -16.17 9.61 13.01
C THR A 349 -17.46 9.13 13.67
N ASP A 350 -18.13 10.03 14.37
CA ASP A 350 -19.47 9.79 14.89
C ASP A 350 -20.53 10.27 13.89
N ARG A 351 -21.67 9.58 13.86
CA ARG A 351 -22.77 9.84 12.93
C ARG A 351 -23.49 11.16 13.24
N TYR A 352 -23.58 11.52 14.52
CA TYR A 352 -24.28 12.74 14.96
C TYR A 352 -23.33 13.92 15.17
N ARG A 353 -22.17 13.67 15.76
CA ARG A 353 -21.18 14.72 16.09
C ARG A 353 -20.20 15.01 14.96
N GLY A 354 -20.10 14.12 13.97
CA GLY A 354 -19.16 14.22 12.86
C GLY A 354 -17.75 13.75 13.22
N LYS A 355 -16.74 14.36 12.59
CA LYS A 355 -15.32 14.04 12.81
C LYS A 355 -14.87 14.53 14.19
N LEU A 356 -14.40 13.60 15.02
CA LEU A 356 -13.96 13.79 16.39
C LEU A 356 -12.48 13.39 16.52
N ALA A 357 -11.74 14.13 17.33
CA ALA A 357 -10.40 13.73 17.76
C ALA A 357 -10.25 13.96 19.26
N THR A 358 -9.77 12.94 19.98
CA THR A 358 -9.36 13.04 21.38
C THR A 358 -7.95 13.60 21.42
N ALA A 359 -7.76 14.73 22.10
CA ALA A 359 -6.50 15.42 22.19
C ALA A 359 -6.08 15.60 23.65
N LEU A 360 -4.78 15.42 23.92
CA LEU A 360 -4.17 15.75 25.21
C LEU A 360 -3.47 17.11 25.12
N ILE A 361 -3.84 18.04 25.99
CA ILE A 361 -3.26 19.38 26.01
C ILE A 361 -1.92 19.35 26.73
N GLN A 362 -0.85 19.74 26.05
CA GLN A 362 0.50 19.82 26.63
C GLN A 362 0.80 21.23 27.14
N ARG A 363 0.38 22.26 26.40
CA ARG A 363 0.64 23.66 26.70
C ARG A 363 -0.54 24.53 26.32
N GLY A 364 -0.75 25.62 27.06
CA GLY A 364 -1.84 26.58 26.84
C GLY A 364 -3.19 26.08 27.37
N THR A 365 -4.22 26.89 27.16
CA THR A 365 -5.59 26.58 27.57
C THR A 365 -6.50 26.61 26.34
N LEU A 366 -7.10 25.48 25.99
CA LEU A 366 -7.96 25.37 24.81
C LEU A 366 -9.36 25.90 25.10
N ARG A 367 -9.83 26.79 24.22
CA ARG A 367 -11.13 27.44 24.32
C ARG A 367 -11.98 27.13 23.10
N LYS A 368 -13.30 27.08 23.29
CA LYS A 368 -14.24 26.99 22.18
C LYS A 368 -14.05 28.16 21.21
N GLY A 369 -14.01 27.86 19.91
CA GLY A 369 -13.80 28.84 18.84
C GLY A 369 -12.36 28.95 18.33
N ALA A 370 -11.39 28.31 18.99
CA ALA A 370 -9.99 28.25 18.56
C ALA A 370 -9.84 27.59 17.18
N TYR A 371 -8.81 28.01 16.44
CA TYR A 371 -8.42 27.39 15.17
C TYR A 371 -7.21 26.51 15.39
N LEU A 372 -7.33 25.24 15.01
CA LEU A 372 -6.31 24.23 15.22
C LEU A 372 -5.80 23.72 13.89
N VAL A 373 -4.51 23.42 13.83
CA VAL A 373 -3.85 22.79 12.69
C VAL A 373 -3.14 21.54 13.18
N SER A 374 -3.36 20.40 12.50
CA SER A 374 -2.70 19.14 12.82
C SER A 374 -2.39 18.39 11.53
N GLY A 375 -1.12 18.06 11.30
CA GLY A 375 -0.67 17.45 10.04
C GLY A 375 -1.16 18.20 8.80
N LEU A 376 -1.95 17.52 7.98
CA LEU A 376 -2.59 18.01 6.74
C LEU A 376 -4.06 18.39 6.92
N THR A 377 -4.51 18.59 8.16
CA THR A 377 -5.89 19.00 8.45
C THR A 377 -5.94 20.20 9.38
N TRP A 378 -7.12 20.83 9.42
CA TRP A 378 -7.40 21.92 10.34
C TRP A 378 -8.82 21.82 10.88
N ALA A 379 -9.03 22.45 12.03
CA ALA A 379 -10.31 22.49 12.71
C ALA A 379 -10.62 23.89 13.24
N LYS A 380 -11.92 24.18 13.33
CA LYS A 380 -12.44 25.24 14.20
C LYS A 380 -13.19 24.56 15.33
N VAL A 381 -12.72 24.74 16.56
CA VAL A 381 -13.31 24.08 17.74
C VAL A 381 -14.76 24.54 17.93
N ARG A 382 -15.72 23.66 17.64
CA ARG A 382 -17.15 23.96 17.81
C ARG A 382 -17.63 23.63 19.22
N ALA A 383 -17.17 22.51 19.74
CA ALA A 383 -17.47 22.03 21.08
C ALA A 383 -16.35 21.08 21.51
N MET A 384 -16.15 20.99 22.83
CA MET A 384 -15.24 20.05 23.47
C MET A 384 -16.03 19.22 24.47
N PHE A 385 -15.66 17.96 24.63
CA PHE A 385 -16.28 17.05 25.59
C PHE A 385 -15.21 16.32 26.39
N ASP A 386 -15.51 16.05 27.65
CA ASP A 386 -14.73 15.14 28.49
C ASP A 386 -15.03 13.69 28.12
N HIS A 387 -14.25 12.74 28.64
CA HIS A 387 -14.43 11.30 28.44
C HIS A 387 -15.84 10.80 28.81
N SER A 388 -16.46 11.38 29.85
CA SER A 388 -17.84 11.07 30.25
C SER A 388 -18.92 11.66 29.32
N GLY A 389 -18.53 12.39 28.27
CA GLY A 389 -19.45 13.01 27.32
C GLY A 389 -20.02 14.36 27.77
N ASN A 390 -19.54 14.91 28.89
CA ASN A 390 -19.95 16.22 29.40
C ASN A 390 -19.29 17.35 28.59
N PRO A 391 -20.02 18.42 28.22
CA PRO A 391 -19.45 19.53 27.47
C PRO A 391 -18.49 20.36 28.32
N VAL A 392 -17.32 20.67 27.75
CA VAL A 392 -16.24 21.45 28.39
C VAL A 392 -16.08 22.78 27.66
N THR A 393 -16.04 23.89 28.40
CA THR A 393 -15.84 25.25 27.85
C THR A 393 -14.37 25.59 27.64
N GLU A 394 -13.54 25.19 28.59
CA GLU A 394 -12.10 25.42 28.63
C GLU A 394 -11.39 24.15 29.08
N ALA A 395 -10.37 23.74 28.35
CA ALA A 395 -9.57 22.57 28.66
C ALA A 395 -8.16 23.01 29.04
N LYS A 396 -7.67 22.54 30.21
CA LYS A 396 -6.43 22.99 30.85
C LYS A 396 -5.27 22.07 30.51
N LEU A 397 -4.07 22.36 31.02
CA LEU A 397 -2.91 21.50 30.82
C LEU A 397 -3.17 20.09 31.30
N SER A 398 -2.67 19.13 30.53
CA SER A 398 -2.84 17.69 30.75
C SER A 398 -4.30 17.22 30.74
N ASP A 399 -5.29 18.03 30.30
CA ASP A 399 -6.65 17.52 30.08
C ASP A 399 -6.69 16.75 28.76
N ALA A 400 -7.39 15.61 28.78
CA ALA A 400 -7.79 14.92 27.56
C ALA A 400 -9.22 15.31 27.19
N VAL A 401 -9.40 15.90 26.00
CA VAL A 401 -10.72 16.35 25.54
C VAL A 401 -10.99 15.91 24.11
N GLN A 402 -12.26 15.58 23.85
CA GLN A 402 -12.75 15.29 22.51
C GLN A 402 -13.13 16.58 21.80
N ILE A 403 -12.48 16.86 20.67
CA ILE A 403 -12.65 18.08 19.89
C ILE A 403 -13.54 17.81 18.68
N ILE A 404 -14.64 18.57 18.56
CA ILE A 404 -15.47 18.63 17.35
C ILE A 404 -15.05 19.81 16.48
N GLY A 405 -15.00 19.58 15.17
CA GLY A 405 -14.92 20.65 14.18
C GLY A 405 -13.84 20.47 13.12
N TRP A 406 -13.21 19.29 13.10
CA TRP A 406 -12.27 18.87 12.09
C TRP A 406 -12.89 18.87 10.70
N LYS A 407 -12.18 19.45 9.73
CA LYS A 407 -12.55 19.36 8.31
C LYS A 407 -12.30 17.95 7.79
N ASP A 408 -11.12 17.43 8.10
CA ASP A 408 -10.68 16.06 7.86
C ASP A 408 -10.06 15.50 9.14
N LEU A 409 -10.06 14.16 9.27
CA LEU A 409 -9.53 13.52 10.46
C LEU A 409 -8.01 13.71 10.50
N PRO A 410 -7.45 14.22 11.60
CA PRO A 410 -6.01 14.24 11.78
C PRO A 410 -5.47 12.81 12.00
N THR A 411 -4.17 12.63 11.78
CA THR A 411 -3.52 11.34 12.07
C THR A 411 -3.38 11.18 13.58
N ALA A 412 -3.56 9.97 14.09
CA ALA A 412 -3.36 9.74 15.52
C ALA A 412 -1.87 9.81 15.87
N GLY A 413 -1.52 10.55 16.93
CA GLY A 413 -0.14 10.89 17.28
C GLY A 413 0.36 12.20 16.68
N ASP A 414 -0.37 12.81 15.72
CA ASP A 414 0.00 14.12 15.21
C ASP A 414 -0.14 15.20 16.30
N GLU A 415 0.73 16.19 16.21
CA GLU A 415 0.67 17.38 17.05
C GLU A 415 -0.42 18.32 16.55
N ILE A 416 -1.02 19.04 17.49
CA ILE A 416 -2.04 20.05 17.28
C ILE A 416 -1.44 21.38 17.72
N LEU A 417 -1.42 22.34 16.80
CA LEU A 417 -0.96 23.69 17.06
C LEU A 417 -2.12 24.67 16.82
N GLU A 418 -2.39 25.52 17.80
CA GLU A 418 -3.36 26.59 17.66
C GLU A 418 -2.82 27.75 16.82
N VAL A 419 -3.70 28.34 16.00
CA VAL A 419 -3.41 29.52 15.19
C VAL A 419 -4.42 30.62 15.47
N GLU A 420 -3.97 31.87 15.37
CA GLU A 420 -4.81 33.05 15.68
C GLU A 420 -6.02 33.20 14.75
N ASN A 421 -5.85 32.89 13.47
CA ASN A 421 -6.81 33.25 12.42
C ASN A 421 -7.03 32.12 11.42
N GLU A 422 -8.25 32.00 10.90
CA GLU A 422 -8.59 31.03 9.84
C GLU A 422 -7.74 31.22 8.58
N LYS A 423 -7.43 32.48 8.22
CA LYS A 423 -6.55 32.79 7.08
C LYS A 423 -5.16 32.17 7.26
N LYS A 424 -4.60 32.23 8.48
CA LYS A 424 -3.31 31.65 8.83
C LYS A 424 -3.38 30.12 8.71
N ALA A 425 -4.43 29.50 9.27
CA ALA A 425 -4.68 28.06 9.11
C ALA A 425 -4.65 27.64 7.63
N ARG A 426 -5.43 28.30 6.77
CA ARG A 426 -5.51 27.98 5.34
C ARG A 426 -4.19 28.18 4.60
N THR A 427 -3.41 29.21 4.95
CA THR A 427 -2.08 29.43 4.36
C THR A 427 -1.11 28.31 4.76
N VAL A 428 -1.13 27.89 6.02
CA VAL A 428 -0.33 26.76 6.52
C VAL A 428 -0.71 25.46 5.82
N MET A 429 -2.01 25.21 5.61
CA MET A 429 -2.48 24.03 4.89
C MET A 429 -1.92 23.97 3.47
N ARG A 430 -2.07 25.06 2.71
CA ARG A 430 -1.56 25.15 1.33
C ARG A 430 -0.05 24.97 1.27
N TYR A 431 0.67 25.50 2.26
CA TYR A 431 2.11 25.33 2.37
C TYR A 431 2.49 23.86 2.58
N ARG A 432 1.88 23.18 3.57
CA ARG A 432 2.14 21.76 3.88
C ARG A 432 1.73 20.83 2.74
N GLU A 433 0.61 21.11 2.07
CA GLU A 433 0.16 20.38 0.88
C GLU A 433 1.15 20.51 -0.28
N ALA A 434 1.65 21.73 -0.53
CA ALA A 434 2.64 21.96 -1.58
C ALA A 434 3.99 21.28 -1.27
N GLU A 435 4.42 21.32 0.00
CA GLU A 435 5.65 20.65 0.46
C GLU A 435 5.54 19.13 0.30
N LYS A 436 4.45 18.52 0.80
CA LYS A 436 4.20 17.08 0.63
C LYS A 436 4.07 16.70 -0.85
N GLY A 437 3.41 17.53 -1.65
CA GLY A 437 3.29 17.32 -3.10
C GLY A 437 4.65 17.35 -3.81
N ALA A 438 5.56 18.23 -3.39
CA ALA A 438 6.92 18.30 -3.91
C ALA A 438 7.75 17.07 -3.52
N GLN A 439 7.64 16.60 -2.27
CA GLN A 439 8.29 15.37 -1.79
C GLN A 439 7.83 14.15 -2.59
N LEU A 440 6.51 13.95 -2.71
CA LEU A 440 5.94 12.85 -3.50
C LEU A 440 6.34 12.93 -4.98
N ALA A 441 6.39 14.12 -5.57
CA ALA A 441 6.84 14.30 -6.94
C ALA A 441 8.32 13.92 -7.11
N GLN A 442 9.16 14.20 -6.12
CA GLN A 442 10.57 13.81 -6.13
C GLN A 442 10.73 12.28 -6.00
N GLU A 443 10.00 11.64 -5.10
CA GLU A 443 10.00 10.18 -4.94
C GLU A 443 9.53 9.49 -6.24
N HIS A 444 8.43 9.95 -6.81
CA HIS A 444 7.91 9.44 -8.08
C HIS A 444 8.91 9.64 -9.23
N LYS A 445 9.62 10.77 -9.25
CA LYS A 445 10.67 11.02 -10.23
C LYS A 445 11.82 10.02 -10.08
N ILE A 446 12.31 9.80 -8.85
CA ILE A 446 13.38 8.82 -8.58
C ILE A 446 12.95 7.41 -9.02
N ALA A 447 11.72 7.01 -8.67
CA ALA A 447 11.19 5.70 -9.06
C ALA A 447 11.04 5.58 -10.60
N ALA A 448 10.59 6.64 -11.27
CA ALA A 448 10.47 6.67 -12.73
C ALA A 448 11.83 6.62 -13.41
N ASP A 449 12.82 7.37 -12.92
CA ASP A 449 14.18 7.38 -13.42
C ASP A 449 14.83 5.99 -13.27
N LYS A 450 14.66 5.34 -12.10
CA LYS A 450 15.14 3.96 -11.88
C LYS A 450 14.54 2.95 -12.86
N LYS A 451 13.20 2.96 -13.03
CA LYS A 451 12.52 2.09 -14.01
C LYS A 451 12.98 2.38 -15.43
N HIS A 452 13.25 3.65 -15.75
CA HIS A 452 13.75 4.04 -17.07
C HIS A 452 15.18 3.52 -17.32
N GLU A 453 16.05 3.57 -16.31
CA GLU A 453 17.41 3.03 -16.40
C GLU A 453 17.42 1.50 -16.58
N GLU A 454 16.58 0.78 -15.84
CA GLU A 454 16.37 -0.67 -15.99
C GLU A 454 15.93 -1.01 -17.42
N TYR A 455 14.91 -0.30 -17.93
CA TYR A 455 14.46 -0.43 -19.30
C TYR A 455 15.58 -0.16 -20.32
N LEU A 456 16.40 0.87 -20.12
CA LEU A 456 17.51 1.19 -21.01
C LEU A 456 18.59 0.09 -21.00
N LYS A 457 18.83 -0.55 -19.86
CA LYS A 457 19.78 -1.67 -19.73
C LYS A 457 19.29 -2.89 -20.51
N GLU A 458 18.04 -3.30 -20.28
CA GLU A 458 17.40 -4.40 -21.02
C GLU A 458 17.39 -4.13 -22.53
N TYR A 459 17.07 -2.89 -22.90
CA TYR A 459 17.05 -2.46 -24.28
C TYR A 459 18.44 -2.54 -24.93
N LYS A 460 19.51 -2.13 -24.23
CA LYS A 460 20.91 -2.24 -24.71
C LYS A 460 21.32 -3.70 -24.91
N GLU A 461 20.99 -4.58 -23.98
CA GLU A 461 21.26 -6.02 -24.10
C GLU A 461 20.52 -6.63 -25.29
N HIS A 462 19.25 -6.25 -25.47
CA HIS A 462 18.45 -6.67 -26.61
C HIS A 462 19.04 -6.20 -27.94
N LEU A 463 19.54 -4.96 -28.02
CA LEU A 463 20.27 -4.45 -29.18
C LEU A 463 21.58 -5.20 -29.44
N ALA A 464 22.33 -5.57 -28.40
CA ALA A 464 23.55 -6.37 -28.54
C ALA A 464 23.25 -7.76 -29.11
N LYS A 465 22.22 -8.44 -28.60
CA LYS A 465 21.71 -9.71 -29.14
C LYS A 465 21.27 -9.60 -30.60
N ARG A 466 20.62 -8.49 -30.99
CA ARG A 466 20.28 -8.20 -32.39
C ARG A 466 21.51 -8.02 -33.26
N ARG A 467 22.52 -7.26 -32.80
CA ARG A 467 23.77 -7.02 -33.54
C ARG A 467 24.54 -8.33 -33.77
N ALA A 468 24.61 -9.19 -32.76
CA ALA A 468 25.29 -10.49 -32.86
C ALA A 468 24.68 -11.44 -33.91
N ARG A 469 23.36 -11.35 -34.16
CA ARG A 469 22.64 -12.23 -35.12
C ARG A 469 22.65 -11.73 -36.59
N GLY A 470 23.18 -10.54 -36.87
CA GLY A 470 23.29 -10.00 -38.24
C GLY A 470 22.00 -9.39 -38.82
N ARG A 471 22.11 -8.69 -39.95
CA ARG A 471 21.03 -7.84 -40.54
C ARG A 471 19.76 -8.61 -40.97
N TYR A 472 19.88 -9.89 -41.31
CA TYR A 472 18.79 -10.67 -41.91
C TYR A 472 18.01 -11.54 -40.91
N ALA A 473 18.45 -11.64 -39.64
CA ALA A 473 17.75 -12.41 -38.63
C ALA A 473 16.65 -11.59 -37.95
N LYS A 474 15.37 -11.90 -38.23
CA LYS A 474 14.24 -11.36 -37.47
C LYS A 474 14.22 -11.97 -36.07
N LEU A 475 14.44 -11.15 -35.06
CA LEU A 475 14.10 -11.50 -33.68
C LEU A 475 12.58 -11.48 -33.56
N LEU A 476 11.97 -12.66 -33.41
CA LEU A 476 10.62 -12.79 -32.88
C LEU A 476 10.69 -12.39 -31.42
N ILE A 477 10.54 -11.10 -31.15
CA ILE A 477 10.23 -10.65 -29.80
C ILE A 477 8.77 -11.07 -29.61
N PRO A 478 8.45 -12.00 -28.69
CA PRO A 478 7.07 -12.14 -28.29
C PRO A 478 6.68 -10.77 -27.77
N VAL A 479 5.80 -10.07 -28.49
CA VAL A 479 5.08 -8.95 -27.89
C VAL A 479 4.32 -9.62 -26.76
N LYS A 480 4.86 -9.57 -25.54
CA LYS A 480 4.05 -9.86 -24.38
C LYS A 480 2.95 -8.81 -24.47
N ASN A 481 1.77 -9.24 -24.90
CA ASN A 481 0.56 -8.50 -24.61
C ASN A 481 0.40 -8.65 -23.10
N GLU A 482 1.19 -7.89 -22.33
CA GLU A 482 1.02 -7.78 -20.89
C GLU A 482 -0.30 -7.05 -20.69
N ARG A 483 -1.41 -7.79 -20.81
CA ARG A 483 -2.28 -7.78 -19.65
C ARG A 483 -1.38 -8.37 -18.57
N PRO A 484 -1.11 -7.67 -17.46
CA PRO A 484 -0.62 -8.35 -16.28
C PRO A 484 -1.72 -9.34 -15.91
N ASP A 485 -1.75 -10.50 -16.58
CA ASP A 485 -2.41 -11.67 -16.06
C ASP A 485 -1.50 -12.02 -14.89
N ASP A 486 -1.87 -11.46 -13.74
CA ASP A 486 -1.21 -11.64 -12.47
C ASP A 486 -1.11 -13.15 -12.24
N GLU A 487 0.05 -13.75 -12.53
CA GLU A 487 0.35 -15.16 -12.21
C GLU A 487 0.12 -15.46 -10.71
N LYS A 488 0.03 -14.41 -9.89
CA LYS A 488 -0.21 -14.46 -8.45
C LYS A 488 -1.69 -14.22 -8.14
N SER A 489 -2.25 -15.11 -7.33
CA SER A 489 -3.58 -14.92 -6.75
C SER A 489 -3.58 -13.67 -5.86
N LYS A 490 -4.52 -12.75 -6.06
CA LYS A 490 -4.62 -11.51 -5.28
C LYS A 490 -5.83 -11.51 -4.36
N LEU A 491 -5.62 -11.20 -3.10
CA LEU A 491 -6.69 -10.94 -2.13
C LEU A 491 -6.83 -9.43 -1.93
N ASN A 492 -7.84 -8.88 -2.60
CA ASN A 492 -8.20 -7.48 -2.52
C ASN A 492 -9.09 -7.24 -1.29
N VAL A 493 -8.71 -6.27 -0.46
CA VAL A 493 -9.38 -5.98 0.80
C VAL A 493 -9.65 -4.48 0.98
N VAL A 494 -10.81 -4.15 1.54
CA VAL A 494 -11.18 -2.81 2.00
C VAL A 494 -11.44 -2.86 3.51
N ILE A 495 -10.82 -1.96 4.27
CA ILE A 495 -10.88 -1.94 5.74
C ILE A 495 -11.63 -0.69 6.20
N LYS A 496 -12.61 -0.85 7.09
CA LYS A 496 -13.27 0.27 7.76
C LYS A 496 -13.28 0.06 9.26
N GLY A 497 -12.50 0.85 9.98
CA GLY A 497 -12.47 0.82 11.45
C GLY A 497 -13.30 1.94 12.06
N ASP A 498 -13.60 1.80 13.32
CA ASP A 498 -14.28 2.80 14.13
C ASP A 498 -13.38 3.99 14.49
N VAL A 499 -12.15 3.69 14.92
CA VAL A 499 -11.08 4.63 15.26
C VAL A 499 -9.88 4.45 14.33
N ALA A 500 -9.09 5.52 14.17
CA ALA A 500 -7.87 5.51 13.36
C ALA A 500 -6.84 4.48 13.85
N GLY A 501 -6.66 4.36 15.18
CA GLY A 501 -5.68 3.43 15.74
C GLY A 501 -5.99 1.97 15.41
N SER A 502 -7.26 1.54 15.45
CA SER A 502 -7.68 0.18 15.08
C SER A 502 -7.30 -0.14 13.64
N VAL A 503 -7.51 0.83 12.73
CA VAL A 503 -7.16 0.67 11.31
C VAL A 503 -5.64 0.54 11.15
N GLU A 504 -4.86 1.39 11.82
CA GLU A 504 -3.38 1.31 11.81
C GLU A 504 -2.88 -0.04 12.31
N ALA A 505 -3.45 -0.55 13.40
CA ALA A 505 -3.10 -1.86 13.95
C ALA A 505 -3.39 -3.01 12.97
N ILE A 506 -4.54 -2.98 12.29
CA ILE A 506 -4.88 -3.98 11.28
C ILE A 506 -3.92 -3.88 10.08
N LEU A 507 -3.60 -2.67 9.64
CA LEU A 507 -2.65 -2.44 8.53
C LEU A 507 -1.25 -2.96 8.86
N ASP A 508 -0.76 -2.75 10.08
CA ASP A 508 0.55 -3.24 10.53
C ASP A 508 0.62 -4.77 10.51
N VAL A 509 -0.45 -5.43 10.99
CA VAL A 509 -0.58 -6.88 10.90
C VAL A 509 -0.64 -7.34 9.45
N PHE A 510 -1.37 -6.64 8.57
CA PHE A 510 -1.49 -7.02 7.16
C PHE A 510 -0.18 -6.85 6.39
N ASN A 511 0.63 -5.84 6.73
CA ASN A 511 1.96 -5.66 6.15
C ASN A 511 2.88 -6.85 6.44
N THR A 512 2.69 -7.53 7.59
CA THR A 512 3.43 -8.75 7.94
C THR A 512 3.14 -9.91 6.96
N TYR A 513 1.91 -9.96 6.41
CA TYR A 513 1.49 -10.99 5.45
C TYR A 513 1.80 -10.67 3.98
N GLY A 514 2.25 -9.46 3.66
CA GLY A 514 2.43 -9.00 2.27
C GLY A 514 3.62 -9.61 1.49
N SER A 515 4.38 -10.54 2.08
CA SER A 515 5.66 -11.02 1.54
C SER A 515 5.62 -12.39 0.85
N ASP A 516 4.44 -12.99 0.68
CA ASP A 516 4.33 -14.34 0.12
C ASP A 516 4.28 -14.35 -1.43
N ASP A 517 5.08 -15.23 -2.03
CA ASP A 517 5.14 -15.35 -3.50
C ASP A 517 3.88 -15.94 -4.14
N LYS A 518 3.00 -16.55 -3.35
CA LYS A 518 1.85 -17.35 -3.82
C LYS A 518 0.51 -16.61 -3.81
N CYS A 519 0.28 -15.75 -2.82
CA CYS A 519 -0.95 -14.95 -2.69
C CYS A 519 -0.60 -13.57 -2.16
N GLU A 520 -0.94 -12.53 -2.92
CA GLU A 520 -0.65 -11.14 -2.54
C GLU A 520 -1.89 -10.52 -1.87
N LEU A 521 -1.74 -10.11 -0.60
CA LEU A 521 -2.75 -9.35 0.11
C LEU A 521 -2.63 -7.87 -0.28
N ASN A 522 -3.66 -7.34 -0.93
CA ASN A 522 -3.69 -5.95 -1.39
C ASN A 522 -4.78 -5.16 -0.68
N VAL A 523 -4.38 -4.16 0.10
CA VAL A 523 -5.28 -3.21 0.75
C VAL A 523 -5.58 -2.07 -0.22
N ILE A 524 -6.77 -2.07 -0.81
CA ILE A 524 -7.16 -1.06 -1.81
C ILE A 524 -7.49 0.26 -1.13
N HIS A 525 -8.26 0.18 -0.06
CA HIS A 525 -8.72 1.35 0.67
C HIS A 525 -8.88 1.01 2.15
N TYR A 526 -8.47 1.95 2.98
CA TYR A 526 -8.72 1.92 4.42
C TYR A 526 -9.31 3.26 4.84
N GLY A 527 -10.19 3.25 5.84
CA GLY A 527 -10.77 4.48 6.35
C GLY A 527 -11.41 4.30 7.72
N VAL A 528 -11.75 5.42 8.32
CA VAL A 528 -12.36 5.49 9.65
C VAL A 528 -13.82 5.93 9.52
N GLY A 529 -14.72 5.21 10.20
CA GLY A 529 -16.16 5.46 10.20
C GLY A 529 -16.97 4.41 9.44
N PRO A 530 -18.30 4.64 9.31
CA PRO A 530 -19.23 3.72 8.64
C PRO A 530 -18.87 3.46 7.18
N VAL A 531 -19.22 2.26 6.71
CA VAL A 531 -19.10 1.90 5.28
C VAL A 531 -19.93 2.87 4.45
N THR A 532 -19.32 3.40 3.39
CA THR A 532 -19.92 4.39 2.48
C THR A 532 -20.19 3.80 1.09
N GLU A 533 -20.99 4.50 0.27
CA GLU A 533 -21.27 4.10 -1.13
C GLU A 533 -20.00 4.00 -1.97
N THR A 534 -19.03 4.89 -1.75
CA THR A 534 -17.75 4.86 -2.48
C THR A 534 -16.96 3.59 -2.16
N ASP A 535 -17.07 3.07 -0.94
CA ASP A 535 -16.41 1.83 -0.56
C ASP A 535 -17.02 0.62 -1.26
N LEU A 536 -18.35 0.61 -1.42
CA LEU A 536 -19.05 -0.43 -2.17
C LEU A 536 -18.65 -0.42 -3.65
N GLN A 537 -18.53 0.77 -4.25
CA GLN A 537 -18.10 0.92 -5.64
C GLN A 537 -16.66 0.44 -5.86
N MET A 538 -15.75 0.75 -4.92
CA MET A 538 -14.38 0.24 -4.96
C MET A 538 -14.35 -1.28 -4.80
N ALA A 539 -15.14 -1.83 -3.87
CA ALA A 539 -15.21 -3.26 -3.65
C ALA A 539 -15.74 -4.02 -4.87
N ASP A 540 -16.76 -3.48 -5.54
CA ASP A 540 -17.31 -4.04 -6.79
C ASP A 540 -16.27 -4.01 -7.93
N MET A 541 -15.60 -2.87 -8.12
CA MET A 541 -14.63 -2.69 -9.21
C MET A 541 -13.40 -3.61 -9.08
N PHE A 542 -12.95 -3.88 -7.86
CA PHE A 542 -11.77 -4.69 -7.60
C PHE A 542 -12.09 -6.09 -7.07
N ASN A 543 -13.37 -6.49 -7.00
CA ASN A 543 -13.82 -7.73 -6.37
C ASN A 543 -13.19 -7.93 -4.97
N ALA A 544 -13.29 -6.90 -4.14
CA ALA A 544 -12.68 -6.83 -2.82
C ALA A 544 -13.65 -7.24 -1.70
N ILE A 545 -13.12 -7.81 -0.63
CA ILE A 545 -13.88 -8.09 0.60
C ILE A 545 -13.82 -6.86 1.51
N ILE A 546 -14.96 -6.44 2.03
CA ILE A 546 -15.03 -5.34 3.00
C ILE A 546 -15.03 -5.91 4.42
N TYR A 547 -14.10 -5.45 5.24
CA TYR A 547 -14.01 -5.75 6.67
C TYR A 547 -14.34 -4.50 7.52
N PRO A 548 -15.60 -4.36 7.96
CA PRO A 548 -15.96 -3.41 9.01
C PRO A 548 -15.48 -3.91 10.38
N PHE A 549 -14.71 -3.10 11.09
CA PHE A 549 -14.22 -3.36 12.43
C PHE A 549 -14.89 -2.42 13.42
N ASN A 550 -15.72 -2.97 14.32
CA ASN A 550 -16.55 -2.24 15.28
C ASN A 550 -17.48 -1.18 14.62
N VAL A 551 -17.83 -1.41 13.35
CA VAL A 551 -18.58 -0.47 12.52
C VAL A 551 -19.78 -1.15 11.88
N GLY A 552 -20.93 -0.46 11.91
CA GLY A 552 -22.16 -0.92 11.26
C GLY A 552 -22.29 -0.44 9.81
N VAL A 553 -23.01 -1.24 9.00
CA VAL A 553 -23.43 -0.88 7.63
C VAL A 553 -24.81 -0.20 7.68
N MET A 554 -25.00 0.87 6.91
CA MET A 554 -26.30 1.54 6.83
C MET A 554 -27.34 0.67 6.10
N LYS A 555 -28.61 0.71 6.52
CA LYS A 555 -29.69 -0.11 5.93
C LYS A 555 -29.87 0.11 4.42
N ASN A 556 -29.73 1.35 3.96
CA ASN A 556 -29.83 1.68 2.53
C ASN A 556 -28.74 0.97 1.72
N LEU A 557 -27.54 0.86 2.28
CA LEU A 557 -26.40 0.20 1.64
C LEU A 557 -26.54 -1.31 1.60
N GLN A 558 -27.26 -1.91 2.56
CA GLN A 558 -27.50 -3.36 2.55
C GLN A 558 -28.28 -3.82 1.31
N GLN A 559 -29.16 -2.97 0.77
CA GLN A 559 -29.88 -3.28 -0.46
C GLN A 559 -28.92 -3.34 -1.65
N GLU A 560 -28.05 -2.34 -1.81
CA GLU A 560 -27.04 -2.33 -2.88
C GLU A 560 -26.05 -3.49 -2.77
N VAL A 561 -25.68 -3.86 -1.53
CA VAL A 561 -24.79 -5.00 -1.27
C VAL A 561 -25.41 -6.30 -1.75
N ASN A 562 -26.70 -6.51 -1.51
CA ASN A 562 -27.41 -7.69 -1.96
C ASN A 562 -27.57 -7.71 -3.49
N GLU A 563 -27.80 -6.55 -4.11
CA GLU A 563 -27.90 -6.41 -5.56
C GLU A 563 -26.57 -6.73 -6.26
N LYS A 564 -25.46 -6.17 -5.75
CA LYS A 564 -24.11 -6.33 -6.32
C LYS A 564 -23.39 -7.59 -5.82
N LYS A 565 -23.96 -8.31 -4.84
CA LYS A 565 -23.37 -9.49 -4.18
C LYS A 565 -21.96 -9.24 -3.61
N ILE A 566 -21.76 -8.08 -2.98
CA ILE A 566 -20.48 -7.71 -2.36
C ILE A 566 -20.33 -8.45 -1.03
N SER A 567 -19.15 -9.01 -0.76
CA SER A 567 -18.84 -9.69 0.51
C SER A 567 -18.49 -8.69 1.61
N ILE A 568 -19.33 -8.59 2.65
CA ILE A 568 -19.08 -7.77 3.84
C ILE A 568 -19.04 -8.66 5.08
N ARG A 569 -17.97 -8.58 5.86
CA ARG A 569 -17.77 -9.41 7.07
C ARG A 569 -17.45 -8.55 8.29
N PRO A 570 -18.44 -8.26 9.16
CA PRO A 570 -18.24 -7.42 10.33
C PRO A 570 -17.55 -8.17 11.48
N TYR A 571 -16.58 -7.53 12.12
CA TYR A 571 -15.89 -8.06 13.30
C TYR A 571 -15.79 -7.02 14.41
N ASN A 572 -15.79 -7.49 15.66
CA ASN A 572 -15.58 -6.66 16.84
C ASN A 572 -14.29 -7.04 17.60
N VAL A 573 -13.57 -8.06 17.15
CA VAL A 573 -12.34 -8.57 17.78
C VAL A 573 -11.31 -8.83 16.70
N ILE A 574 -10.11 -8.27 16.85
CA ILE A 574 -9.11 -8.21 15.79
C ILE A 574 -8.63 -9.60 15.35
N TYR A 575 -8.49 -10.58 16.25
CA TYR A 575 -8.02 -11.93 15.86
C TYR A 575 -9.01 -12.66 14.97
N LYS A 576 -10.31 -12.51 15.23
CA LYS A 576 -11.35 -13.13 14.40
C LYS A 576 -11.30 -12.60 12.97
N LEU A 577 -10.99 -11.31 12.81
CA LEU A 577 -10.78 -10.69 11.51
C LEU A 577 -9.51 -11.23 10.84
N ILE A 578 -8.39 -11.27 11.57
CA ILE A 578 -7.11 -11.79 11.05
C ILE A 578 -7.24 -13.26 10.63
N ASP A 579 -7.92 -14.09 11.42
CA ASP A 579 -8.10 -15.50 11.12
C ASP A 579 -9.00 -15.73 9.91
N ASP A 580 -10.03 -14.90 9.72
CA ASP A 580 -10.82 -14.92 8.49
C ASP A 580 -10.00 -14.55 7.26
N VAL A 581 -9.14 -13.53 7.36
CA VAL A 581 -8.23 -13.16 6.27
C VAL A 581 -7.25 -14.29 5.97
N LYS A 582 -6.69 -14.97 6.99
CA LYS A 582 -5.86 -16.16 6.79
C LYS A 582 -6.62 -17.26 6.05
N ASN A 583 -7.88 -17.51 6.43
CA ASN A 583 -8.71 -18.51 5.76
C ASN A 583 -8.99 -18.13 4.29
N GLU A 584 -9.17 -16.84 3.99
CA GLU A 584 -9.33 -16.35 2.61
C GLU A 584 -8.05 -16.41 1.80
N ILE A 585 -6.90 -16.15 2.41
CA ILE A 585 -5.60 -16.36 1.76
C ILE A 585 -5.48 -17.85 1.40
N ASN A 586 -5.80 -18.74 2.35
CA ASN A 586 -5.75 -20.18 2.15
C ASN A 586 -6.74 -20.69 1.09
N SER A 587 -7.92 -20.07 0.99
CA SER A 587 -8.94 -20.44 -0.01
C SER A 587 -8.50 -20.08 -1.43
N LYS A 588 -7.73 -19.00 -1.57
CA LYS A 588 -7.22 -18.47 -2.84
C LYS A 588 -5.88 -19.05 -3.27
N LEU A 589 -5.20 -19.80 -2.41
CA LEU A 589 -3.96 -20.48 -2.76
C LEU A 589 -4.22 -21.57 -3.81
N PRO A 590 -3.36 -21.66 -4.85
CA PRO A 590 -3.45 -22.77 -5.79
C PRO A 590 -3.20 -24.09 -5.05
N PRO A 591 -3.98 -25.14 -5.32
CA PRO A 591 -3.72 -26.45 -4.73
C PRO A 591 -2.33 -26.93 -5.12
N VAL A 592 -1.62 -27.55 -4.17
CA VAL A 592 -0.34 -28.18 -4.44
C VAL A 592 -0.61 -29.63 -4.83
N ASP A 593 -0.31 -29.95 -6.09
CA ASP A 593 -0.35 -31.31 -6.59
C ASP A 593 0.79 -32.10 -5.94
N ILE A 594 0.45 -33.09 -5.10
CA ILE A 594 1.43 -34.01 -4.53
C ILE A 594 1.32 -35.32 -5.31
N GLU A 595 2.43 -35.71 -5.94
CA GLU A 595 2.55 -37.00 -6.62
C GLU A 595 2.77 -38.09 -5.55
N GLU A 596 1.75 -38.90 -5.27
CA GLU A 596 1.90 -40.10 -4.43
C GLU A 596 2.10 -41.34 -5.30
N MET A 597 3.08 -42.18 -4.94
CA MET A 597 3.34 -43.43 -5.66
C MET A 597 2.38 -44.53 -5.21
N ILE A 598 1.46 -44.92 -6.09
CA ILE A 598 0.43 -45.95 -5.85
C ILE A 598 1.00 -47.36 -6.07
N GLY A 599 1.96 -47.51 -6.99
CA GLY A 599 2.49 -48.82 -7.35
C GLY A 599 3.77 -48.78 -8.17
N GLU A 600 4.52 -49.87 -8.07
CA GLU A 600 5.79 -50.13 -8.73
C GLU A 600 5.68 -51.43 -9.52
N ALA A 601 6.12 -51.41 -10.77
CA ALA A 601 6.14 -52.59 -11.63
C ALA A 601 7.44 -52.70 -12.42
N ASN A 602 7.96 -53.92 -12.53
CA ASN A 602 9.17 -54.21 -13.29
C ASN A 602 8.78 -54.65 -14.70
N VAL A 603 9.43 -54.08 -15.72
CA VAL A 603 9.24 -54.50 -17.11
C VAL A 603 9.97 -55.82 -17.34
N LEU A 604 9.27 -56.86 -17.80
CA LEU A 604 9.84 -58.18 -18.04
C LEU A 604 10.16 -58.41 -19.52
N GLN A 605 9.20 -58.08 -20.40
CA GLN A 605 9.31 -58.39 -21.82
C GLN A 605 8.57 -57.37 -22.69
N GLU A 606 9.13 -57.07 -23.87
CA GLU A 606 8.51 -56.22 -24.89
C GLU A 606 7.83 -57.08 -25.97
N PHE A 607 6.60 -56.70 -26.35
CA PHE A 607 5.80 -57.33 -27.40
C PHE A 607 5.48 -56.31 -28.49
N GLU A 608 5.56 -56.71 -29.77
CA GLU A 608 5.07 -55.90 -30.89
C GLU A 608 3.71 -56.42 -31.37
N ILE A 609 2.66 -55.64 -31.14
CA ILE A 609 1.29 -55.99 -31.57
C ILE A 609 0.91 -55.12 -32.77
N THR A 610 0.34 -55.75 -33.80
CA THR A 610 -0.16 -55.03 -34.98
C THR A 610 -1.64 -54.70 -34.77
N ASP A 611 -1.94 -53.44 -34.46
CA ASP A 611 -3.31 -52.95 -34.24
C ASP A 611 -3.68 -51.95 -35.36
N LYS A 612 -4.74 -52.25 -36.12
CA LYS A 612 -5.27 -51.41 -37.22
C LYS A 612 -4.20 -50.78 -38.13
N LYS A 613 -3.27 -51.61 -38.65
CA LYS A 613 -2.13 -51.25 -39.55
C LYS A 613 -0.98 -50.44 -38.93
N LYS A 614 -0.95 -50.23 -37.61
CA LYS A 614 0.19 -49.64 -36.89
C LYS A 614 0.86 -50.71 -36.02
N LYS A 615 2.19 -50.80 -36.09
CA LYS A 615 2.98 -51.61 -35.15
C LYS A 615 3.13 -50.83 -33.85
N VAL A 616 2.66 -51.41 -32.75
CA VAL A 616 2.71 -50.79 -31.43
C VAL A 616 3.47 -51.69 -30.48
N LYS A 617 4.40 -51.08 -29.74
CA LYS A 617 5.19 -51.74 -28.70
C LYS A 617 4.40 -51.79 -27.39
N VAL A 618 4.38 -52.95 -26.76
CA VAL A 618 3.63 -53.22 -25.52
C VAL A 618 4.58 -53.87 -24.53
N ALA A 619 4.70 -53.29 -23.34
CA ALA A 619 5.53 -53.77 -22.26
C ALA A 619 4.71 -54.71 -21.35
N GLY A 620 5.13 -55.97 -21.24
CA GLY A 620 4.66 -56.89 -20.21
C GLY A 620 5.36 -56.56 -18.89
N CYS A 621 4.59 -56.11 -17.90
CA CYS A 621 5.11 -55.70 -16.61
C CYS A 621 4.56 -56.61 -15.50
N ARG A 622 5.35 -56.81 -14.44
CA ARG A 622 4.89 -57.47 -13.22
C ARG A 622 4.90 -56.46 -12.08
N CYS A 623 3.77 -56.31 -11.41
CA CYS A 623 3.64 -55.46 -10.23
C CYS A 623 4.46 -56.05 -9.08
N THR A 624 5.36 -55.26 -8.50
CA THR A 624 6.17 -55.65 -7.34
C THR A 624 5.58 -55.12 -6.05
N LYS A 625 5.06 -53.89 -6.06
CA LYS A 625 4.44 -53.23 -4.91
C LYS A 625 3.23 -52.40 -5.35
N GLY A 626 2.17 -52.39 -4.54
CA GLY A 626 1.00 -51.56 -4.77
C GLY A 626 0.06 -52.06 -5.87
N ASN A 627 -0.76 -51.16 -6.43
CA ASN A 627 -1.76 -51.49 -7.45
C ASN A 627 -1.70 -50.49 -8.62
N LEU A 628 -1.81 -51.00 -9.85
CA LEU A 628 -1.72 -50.20 -11.07
C LEU A 628 -3.14 -49.87 -11.58
N LYS A 629 -3.59 -48.61 -11.40
CA LYS A 629 -4.90 -48.13 -11.88
C LYS A 629 -4.82 -47.58 -13.30
N LYS A 630 -5.80 -47.90 -14.15
CA LYS A 630 -5.84 -47.46 -15.57
C LYS A 630 -5.79 -45.93 -15.80
N ASN A 631 -6.23 -45.12 -14.82
CA ASN A 631 -6.26 -43.66 -14.90
C ASN A 631 -5.15 -42.97 -14.09
N ALA A 632 -4.14 -43.72 -13.61
CA ALA A 632 -2.98 -43.15 -12.94
C ALA A 632 -1.97 -42.61 -13.97
N MET A 633 -1.14 -41.66 -13.54
CA MET A 633 -0.02 -41.14 -14.33
C MET A 633 1.17 -42.09 -14.20
N TYR A 634 1.88 -42.34 -15.29
CA TYR A 634 3.00 -43.28 -15.27
C TYR A 634 4.35 -42.62 -15.54
N ARG A 635 5.32 -42.92 -14.67
CA ARG A 635 6.73 -42.52 -14.82
C ARG A 635 7.59 -43.76 -15.06
N LEU A 636 8.31 -43.76 -16.18
CA LEU A 636 9.24 -44.84 -16.55
C LEU A 636 10.67 -44.44 -16.17
N MET A 637 11.34 -45.26 -15.36
CA MET A 637 12.71 -45.02 -14.90
C MET A 637 13.63 -46.19 -15.27
N ARG A 638 14.89 -45.89 -15.63
CA ARG A 638 15.95 -46.88 -15.85
C ARG A 638 17.20 -46.40 -15.14
N GLU A 639 17.78 -47.24 -14.27
CA GLU A 639 19.03 -46.91 -13.54
C GLU A 639 18.98 -45.52 -12.86
N GLN A 640 17.81 -45.16 -12.31
CA GLN A 640 17.50 -43.87 -11.67
C GLN A 640 17.35 -42.65 -12.61
N GLU A 641 17.46 -42.82 -13.93
CA GLU A 641 17.10 -41.79 -14.92
C GLU A 641 15.64 -41.91 -15.37
N VAL A 642 14.94 -40.77 -15.42
CA VAL A 642 13.54 -40.69 -15.90
C VAL A 642 13.54 -40.67 -17.42
N LEU A 643 13.15 -41.78 -18.04
CA LEU A 643 13.10 -41.93 -19.50
C LEU A 643 11.81 -41.34 -20.09
N PHE A 644 10.72 -41.37 -19.32
CA PHE A 644 9.42 -40.90 -19.77
C PHE A 644 8.57 -40.43 -18.58
N THR A 645 8.00 -39.24 -18.70
CA THR A 645 6.94 -38.73 -17.84
C THR A 645 5.79 -38.28 -18.75
N GLU A 646 4.57 -38.73 -18.46
CA GLU A 646 3.39 -38.50 -19.32
C GLU A 646 2.99 -37.01 -19.46
N ARG A 647 3.52 -36.12 -18.60
CA ARG A 647 3.28 -34.67 -18.62
C ARG A 647 3.77 -33.93 -19.87
N GLU A 648 4.74 -34.45 -20.62
CA GLU A 648 5.36 -33.67 -21.71
C GLU A 648 4.59 -33.64 -23.06
N ARG A 649 3.51 -34.41 -23.23
CA ARG A 649 2.70 -34.40 -24.47
C ARG A 649 1.21 -34.62 -24.22
N GLU A 650 0.58 -33.59 -23.70
CA GLU A 650 -0.85 -33.53 -23.33
C GLU A 650 -1.88 -33.67 -24.48
N LYS A 651 -1.54 -34.27 -25.64
CA LYS A 651 -2.47 -34.35 -26.79
C LYS A 651 -2.66 -35.70 -27.48
N ILE A 652 -2.09 -36.82 -26.99
CA ILE A 652 -2.18 -38.09 -27.77
C ILE A 652 -2.73 -39.31 -26.99
N LEU A 653 -2.91 -39.29 -25.67
CA LEU A 653 -3.22 -40.52 -24.91
C LEU A 653 -4.53 -40.46 -24.10
N LYS A 654 -5.61 -39.90 -24.65
CA LYS A 654 -6.95 -40.03 -24.03
C LYS A 654 -7.71 -41.30 -24.39
N GLU A 655 -7.17 -42.19 -25.22
CA GLU A 655 -7.80 -43.49 -25.48
C GLU A 655 -6.76 -44.59 -25.65
N LYS A 656 -6.94 -45.68 -24.87
CA LYS A 656 -6.24 -46.98 -24.88
C LYS A 656 -5.04 -47.04 -23.92
N GLY A 657 -4.99 -47.89 -22.90
CA GLY A 657 -5.82 -49.02 -22.54
C GLY A 657 -4.95 -50.00 -21.74
N LEU A 658 -4.89 -49.83 -20.42
CA LEU A 658 -4.34 -50.84 -19.52
C LEU A 658 -5.15 -52.13 -19.65
N LEU A 659 -4.49 -53.25 -19.94
CA LEU A 659 -5.08 -54.59 -19.89
C LEU A 659 -4.44 -55.32 -18.71
N ILE A 660 -5.19 -55.44 -17.63
CA ILE A 660 -4.81 -56.25 -16.47
C ILE A 660 -5.17 -57.69 -16.82
N LEU A 661 -4.16 -58.57 -16.88
CA LEU A 661 -4.36 -59.98 -17.19
C LEU A 661 -4.65 -60.78 -15.91
N ASP A 662 -3.98 -60.46 -14.80
CA ASP A 662 -4.16 -61.03 -13.45
C ASP A 662 -3.70 -60.04 -12.36
N HIS A 663 -3.95 -60.32 -11.06
CA HIS A 663 -3.58 -59.45 -9.92
C HIS A 663 -2.10 -59.01 -9.86
N LEU A 664 -1.19 -59.70 -10.57
CA LEU A 664 0.26 -59.45 -10.54
C LEU A 664 0.86 -59.11 -11.92
N ASN A 665 0.23 -59.52 -13.03
CA ASN A 665 0.77 -59.35 -14.39
C ASN A 665 -0.11 -58.40 -15.20
N VAL A 666 0.51 -57.35 -15.75
CA VAL A 666 -0.18 -56.25 -16.41
C VAL A 666 0.52 -55.93 -17.74
N MET A 667 -0.25 -55.75 -18.82
CA MET A 667 0.29 -55.30 -20.11
C MET A 667 0.07 -53.79 -20.27
N PHE A 668 1.17 -53.07 -20.45
CA PHE A 668 1.21 -51.64 -20.70
C PHE A 668 1.50 -51.33 -22.16
N ARG A 669 0.57 -50.67 -22.85
CA ARG A 669 0.79 -50.16 -24.21
C ARG A 669 1.58 -48.86 -24.12
N ILE A 670 2.78 -48.82 -24.70
CA ILE A 670 3.65 -47.63 -24.70
C ILE A 670 3.90 -47.23 -26.15
N GLU A 671 3.35 -46.10 -26.59
CA GLU A 671 3.60 -45.57 -27.94
C GLU A 671 4.92 -44.78 -27.99
N LEU A 672 6.05 -45.46 -27.77
CA LEU A 672 7.39 -44.89 -27.92
C LEU A 672 8.16 -45.63 -29.00
N SER A 673 8.49 -44.91 -30.07
CA SER A 673 9.28 -45.44 -31.20
C SER A 673 10.80 -45.46 -30.96
N ARG A 674 11.28 -44.96 -29.79
CA ARG A 674 12.72 -44.70 -29.56
C ARG A 674 13.30 -45.23 -28.24
N VAL A 675 12.54 -45.93 -27.41
CA VAL A 675 13.04 -46.45 -26.12
C VAL A 675 13.11 -47.98 -26.17
N LYS A 676 14.27 -48.57 -25.89
CA LYS A 676 14.38 -50.02 -25.62
C LYS A 676 13.96 -50.24 -24.16
N LEU A 677 13.18 -51.29 -23.90
CA LEU A 677 12.72 -51.65 -22.57
C LEU A 677 13.42 -52.95 -22.16
N ASP A 678 14.16 -52.91 -21.05
CA ASP A 678 14.95 -54.04 -20.52
C ASP A 678 14.55 -54.29 -19.06
N SER A 679 15.00 -55.39 -18.46
CA SER A 679 14.64 -55.83 -17.11
C SER A 679 15.04 -54.86 -15.98
N THR A 680 15.89 -53.87 -16.25
CA THR A 680 16.28 -52.80 -15.33
C THR A 680 15.32 -51.60 -15.36
N THR A 681 14.25 -51.66 -16.16
CA THR A 681 13.27 -50.58 -16.32
C THR A 681 12.13 -50.74 -15.31
N LEU A 682 11.92 -49.71 -14.49
CA LEU A 682 10.87 -49.63 -13.48
C LEU A 682 9.76 -48.69 -13.94
N LEU A 683 8.53 -49.08 -13.71
CA LEU A 683 7.34 -48.30 -13.97
C LEU A 683 6.70 -47.91 -12.64
N TYR A 684 6.54 -46.61 -12.41
CA TYR A 684 5.88 -46.07 -11.24
C TYR A 684 4.52 -45.50 -11.64
N ALA A 685 3.47 -45.91 -10.93
CA ALA A 685 2.14 -45.32 -11.01
C ALA A 685 2.02 -44.21 -9.97
N MET A 686 1.61 -43.02 -10.41
CA MET A 686 1.44 -41.83 -9.59
C MET A 686 -0.01 -41.36 -9.66
N GLU A 687 -0.57 -40.92 -8.53
CA GLU A 687 -1.82 -40.16 -8.48
C GLU A 687 -1.49 -38.73 -8.07
N ASP A 688 -2.07 -37.76 -8.78
CA ASP A 688 -2.11 -36.40 -8.28
C ASP A 688 -3.15 -36.36 -7.16
N ILE A 689 -2.68 -36.26 -5.93
CA ILE A 689 -3.56 -35.93 -4.81
C ILE A 689 -3.60 -34.42 -4.74
N ASN A 690 -4.76 -33.87 -5.05
CA ASN A 690 -5.08 -32.48 -4.70
C ASN A 690 -5.07 -32.40 -3.17
N SER A 691 -3.92 -32.06 -2.60
CA SER A 691 -3.87 -31.68 -1.20
C SER A 691 -4.65 -30.37 -1.08
N CYS A 692 -5.91 -30.49 -0.67
CA CYS A 692 -6.66 -29.32 -0.25
C CYS A 692 -5.92 -28.78 0.97
N ASN A 693 -5.38 -27.57 0.88
CA ASN A 693 -4.95 -26.78 2.05
C ASN A 693 -6.13 -26.40 2.97
N ARG A 694 -7.28 -27.07 2.84
CA ARG A 694 -8.38 -26.92 3.78
C ARG A 694 -7.95 -27.60 5.08
N PRO A 695 -8.00 -26.93 6.24
CA PRO A 695 -8.20 -27.67 7.47
C PRO A 695 -9.44 -28.55 7.25
N ARG A 696 -9.32 -29.86 7.48
CA ARG A 696 -10.51 -30.71 7.54
C ARG A 696 -11.38 -30.12 8.64
N GLU A 697 -12.48 -29.44 8.27
CA GLU A 697 -13.55 -29.17 9.21
C GLU A 697 -13.98 -30.53 9.75
N GLU A 698 -13.73 -30.77 11.03
CA GLU A 698 -14.39 -31.84 11.77
C GLU A 698 -15.88 -31.55 11.65
N ALA A 699 -16.59 -32.43 10.94
CA ALA A 699 -18.04 -32.40 10.92
C ALA A 699 -18.55 -32.52 12.37
N PRO A 700 -19.57 -31.73 12.78
CA PRO A 700 -20.12 -31.83 14.12
C PRO A 700 -20.68 -33.24 14.37
N PRO A 701 -20.60 -33.76 15.60
CA PRO A 701 -21.04 -35.11 15.94
C PRO A 701 -22.56 -35.11 16.13
N GLU A 702 -23.32 -35.01 15.05
CA GLU A 702 -24.74 -35.34 15.03
C GLU A 702 -24.99 -36.21 13.79
N PHE A 703 -25.73 -37.31 13.95
CA PHE A 703 -25.88 -38.46 13.05
C PHE A 703 -24.85 -39.59 13.18
N ALA A 704 -24.78 -40.20 14.37
CA ALA A 704 -24.17 -41.52 14.55
C ALA A 704 -25.05 -42.52 15.34
N ASP A 705 -26.39 -42.40 15.28
CA ASP A 705 -27.29 -43.25 16.10
C ASP A 705 -28.42 -43.99 15.36
N GLU A 706 -28.39 -44.10 14.03
CA GLU A 706 -29.47 -44.79 13.28
C GLU A 706 -29.08 -46.10 12.57
N TRP A 707 -27.91 -46.67 12.85
CA TRP A 707 -27.46 -47.93 12.21
C TRP A 707 -27.09 -49.07 13.20
N LYS A 708 -27.80 -49.16 14.33
CA LYS A 708 -27.76 -50.32 15.25
C LYS A 708 -29.13 -50.79 15.72
N ARG A 709 -30.07 -51.01 14.79
CA ARG A 709 -31.24 -51.87 15.00
C ARG A 709 -31.55 -52.61 13.71
N GLY A 710 -31.11 -53.86 13.63
CA GLY A 710 -31.41 -54.73 12.49
C GLY A 710 -30.45 -55.90 12.27
N THR A 711 -30.17 -56.69 13.32
CA THR A 711 -30.01 -58.16 13.33
C THR A 711 -29.67 -58.60 14.75
#